data_AF-A0AAE0REV9-F1
#
_entry.id   AF-A0AAE0REV9-F1
#
_cell.length_a   1.000
_cell.length_b   1.000
_cell.length_c   1.000
_cell.angle_alpha   90.00
_cell.angle_beta   90.00
_cell.angle_gamma   90.00
#
_symmetry.space_group_name_H-M   'P 1'
#
loop_
_entity.id
_entity.type
_entity.pdbx_description
1 polymer ?
#
loop_
_entity_poly.entity_id
_entity_poly.type
_entity_poly.pdbx_seq_one_letter_code
_entity_poly.pdbx_strand_id
1 'polypeptide(L)'
;MGLLGDMLFLFGLLQSSLWIISVSGDSALTININSDSTIHINRSTASQSKCEVCIGKTCRFSLTLSRSMEVVFTCSQPEDVFTVEIVRHIVCSTTCNGTIAPVDIPSLQNFNRTFSWNVKVQGHKAFCLDFTRAGLKQIQPTEQCQDKHIYTVSTVTVTVGKFCRQGTIKSIQVLREGSVSLQVPGKQQLNTASFGITIGPEISSPAIINVTLPEKPSSQEFFSPNYPESFPDDDLITWAFQVPYKYYSSVHILNYTMPRCDTKDTRMEYQLYGRTMVKKLSEPQLSEHQGSFNLSLQNCNIDTQSSSTSLILHFKISAIRRGNEVRCTVDLKLEKGLLIHIMKKKPKSDCILKLNSLAQETATITKVSSVSFIDCQEEDLLITINKTIACQQLRDCPFPESLGVPALEKCIIGVVQEVRWLLNGPQNGTVELVSSAGSLQQSLPGHTCKSTVLLTVSENKPLGVTVGQFCPQGAIHKMQINVANIIVSASSTGGKNLRQITNPLLQVSFTKSIKENYIFTVLPKKDIPVLLGTPAWPLGMKSYATVSWFVSFPAQLEAHVSFTNVSQLTCKNRPAYIKLHRLQSHDKMYSWQNQNPKDVVVSESFYLNMSNCLPVKGAFSVVSQVTLRTGKSVLLSIILSVVGVVLLLMAIIIAVFCIMRKKKKKQKASEVSVYNPNSHPFLPGLHGIPQETEDEDFHIYHCIDDHLVYGHLLKDTVEMNEVGTPAVGVYRDFTGPTEQQPLTEEPEVGVYRPFTGPQIAPDVPVTLARPGENLACKDKQKTDEEISAVDSGHDQKTVPNIQGAPKTEAEED
;
A
#
# COMPACT_ATOMS: atom_id res chain seq x y z
N MET A 1 -7.41 66.15 -47.07
CA MET A 1 -8.00 66.99 -48.13
C MET A 1 -9.45 67.24 -47.76
N GLY A 2 -9.96 68.47 -47.92
CA GLY A 2 -11.25 68.92 -47.35
C GLY A 2 -11.17 69.27 -45.86
N LEU A 3 -11.60 70.42 -45.33
CA LEU A 3 -12.27 71.62 -45.88
C LEU A 3 -13.66 71.34 -46.49
N LEU A 4 -14.73 72.13 -46.30
CA LEU A 4 -14.98 73.45 -45.65
C LEU A 4 -16.24 73.31 -44.73
N GLY A 5 -16.77 74.28 -43.97
CA GLY A 5 -16.50 75.72 -43.77
C GLY A 5 -17.24 76.23 -42.50
N ASP A 6 -16.98 77.43 -41.97
CA ASP A 6 -17.49 78.76 -42.42
C ASP A 6 -18.98 78.99 -42.11
N MET A 7 -19.44 80.13 -41.58
CA MET A 7 -18.76 81.35 -41.08
C MET A 7 -19.75 82.18 -40.21
N LEU A 8 -19.27 83.00 -39.26
CA LEU A 8 -19.65 84.42 -39.10
C LEU A 8 -19.01 85.08 -37.86
N PHE A 9 -18.49 86.31 -38.04
CA PHE A 9 -18.04 87.23 -36.99
C PHE A 9 -19.17 88.20 -36.59
N LEU A 10 -19.06 88.86 -35.42
CA LEU A 10 -18.92 90.32 -35.30
C LEU A 10 -18.82 90.80 -33.81
N PHE A 11 -17.67 91.40 -33.48
CA PHE A 11 -17.40 92.49 -32.51
C PHE A 11 -18.15 92.63 -31.16
N GLY A 12 -17.36 92.75 -30.09
CA GLY A 12 -17.75 93.32 -28.79
C GLY A 12 -16.58 93.37 -27.80
N LEU A 13 -15.97 94.54 -27.58
CA LEU A 13 -14.77 94.74 -26.76
C LEU A 13 -15.09 95.55 -25.48
N LEU A 14 -14.40 95.24 -24.37
CA LEU A 14 -14.37 95.96 -23.07
C LEU A 14 -15.72 95.94 -22.30
N GLN A 15 -15.83 95.71 -20.99
CA GLN A 15 -14.88 96.00 -19.89
C GLN A 15 -15.32 95.30 -18.57
N SER A 16 -14.34 94.93 -17.74
CA SER A 16 -14.39 94.80 -16.26
C SER A 16 -15.70 94.42 -15.53
N SER A 17 -15.75 93.19 -15.01
CA SER A 17 -15.91 93.01 -13.55
C SER A 17 -15.16 91.76 -13.08
N LEU A 18 -14.47 91.84 -11.93
CA LEU A 18 -13.94 90.65 -11.26
C LEU A 18 -15.08 90.00 -10.47
N TRP A 19 -15.43 88.77 -10.83
CA TRP A 19 -16.13 87.85 -9.95
C TRP A 19 -15.31 86.58 -9.79
N ILE A 20 -14.22 86.69 -9.02
CA ILE A 20 -13.58 85.51 -8.42
C ILE A 20 -14.54 85.02 -7.34
N ILE A 21 -15.53 84.22 -7.73
CA ILE A 21 -16.35 83.47 -6.78
C ILE A 21 -15.50 82.28 -6.31
N SER A 22 -14.59 82.55 -5.38
CA SER A 22 -13.92 81.51 -4.61
C SER A 22 -14.95 80.85 -3.69
N VAL A 23 -15.68 79.87 -4.22
CA VAL A 23 -16.55 79.01 -3.42
C VAL A 23 -15.66 78.11 -2.56
N SER A 24 -15.26 78.62 -1.40
CA SER A 24 -14.79 77.79 -0.29
C SER A 24 -15.97 76.95 0.19
N GLY A 25 -16.12 75.77 -0.40
CA GLY A 25 -17.13 74.77 -0.07
C GLY A 25 -16.84 74.10 1.27
N ASP A 26 -16.80 74.90 2.33
CA ASP A 26 -16.53 74.48 3.71
C ASP A 26 -17.53 73.41 4.13
N SER A 27 -17.08 72.17 4.10
CA SER A 27 -17.94 71.01 4.28
C SER A 27 -18.11 70.71 5.76
N ALA A 28 -19.19 71.26 6.34
CA ALA A 28 -19.57 71.04 7.73
C ALA A 28 -20.16 69.65 7.96
N LEU A 29 -19.72 68.99 9.03
CA LEU A 29 -20.04 67.61 9.35
C LEU A 29 -20.33 67.46 10.85
N THR A 30 -21.57 67.11 11.19
CA THR A 30 -21.92 66.76 12.58
C THR A 30 -21.47 65.32 12.88
N ILE A 31 -20.63 65.15 13.89
CA ILE A 31 -20.13 63.84 14.33
C ILE A 31 -20.74 63.54 15.70
N ASN A 32 -21.54 62.48 15.76
CA ASN A 32 -22.15 61.99 17.00
C ASN A 32 -21.30 60.85 17.58
N ILE A 33 -20.94 60.97 18.86
CA ILE A 33 -19.98 60.08 19.53
C ILE A 33 -20.61 59.45 20.77
N ASN A 34 -20.49 58.13 20.89
CA ASN A 34 -20.91 57.38 22.07
C ASN A 34 -19.94 57.65 23.24
N SER A 35 -20.45 57.69 24.47
CA SER A 35 -19.72 58.17 25.67
C SER A 35 -18.54 57.31 26.14
N ASP A 36 -18.13 56.30 25.37
CA ASP A 36 -17.05 55.35 25.65
C ASP A 36 -16.01 55.24 24.50
N SER A 37 -16.14 56.08 23.48
CA SER A 37 -15.40 55.98 22.23
C SER A 37 -14.72 57.31 21.87
N THR A 38 -13.49 57.25 21.40
CA THR A 38 -12.70 58.41 20.92
C THR A 38 -12.55 58.31 19.41
N ILE A 39 -12.66 59.44 18.69
CA ILE A 39 -12.46 59.48 17.24
C ILE A 39 -11.22 60.32 16.91
N HIS A 40 -10.29 59.75 16.16
CA HIS A 40 -9.15 60.46 15.59
C HIS A 40 -9.37 60.65 14.08
N ILE A 41 -9.27 61.89 13.61
CA ILE A 41 -9.34 62.27 12.20
C ILE A 41 -7.95 62.74 11.81
N ASN A 42 -7.22 61.93 11.05
CA ASN A 42 -5.81 62.13 10.74
C ASN A 42 -5.62 62.33 9.23
N ARG A 43 -4.90 63.38 8.80
CA ARG A 43 -4.52 63.54 7.39
C ARG A 43 -3.64 62.36 6.95
N SER A 44 -4.01 61.72 5.85
CA SER A 44 -3.26 60.64 5.22
C SER A 44 -1.86 61.12 4.84
N THR A 45 -0.84 60.33 5.19
CA THR A 45 0.58 60.61 4.85
C THR A 45 0.86 60.59 3.35
N ALA A 46 -0.02 59.97 2.56
CA ALA A 46 0.06 60.00 1.09
C ALA A 46 -0.46 61.31 0.48
N SER A 47 -1.15 62.17 1.24
CA SER A 47 -1.74 63.40 0.72
C SER A 47 -0.85 64.62 0.94
N GLN A 48 -0.41 65.24 -0.17
CA GLN A 48 0.30 66.53 -0.15
C GLN A 48 -0.65 67.74 0.05
N SER A 49 -1.94 67.50 0.32
CA SER A 49 -2.96 68.54 0.44
C SER A 49 -2.76 69.41 1.67
N LYS A 50 -2.97 70.73 1.50
CA LYS A 50 -3.06 71.72 2.59
C LYS A 50 -4.41 71.74 3.30
N CYS A 51 -5.31 70.79 3.04
CA CYS A 51 -6.60 70.73 3.72
C CYS A 51 -6.43 70.53 5.22
N GLU A 52 -7.26 71.25 5.97
CA GLU A 52 -7.30 71.26 7.43
C GLU A 52 -8.71 70.89 7.91
N VAL A 53 -8.76 70.36 9.13
CA VAL A 53 -9.98 69.99 9.84
C VAL A 53 -10.14 70.92 11.04
N CYS A 54 -11.32 71.54 11.16
CA CYS A 54 -11.57 72.68 12.03
C CYS A 54 -12.69 72.42 13.04
N ILE A 55 -12.51 72.89 14.28
CA ILE A 55 -13.59 73.11 15.25
C ILE A 55 -13.74 74.62 15.45
N GLY A 56 -14.89 75.17 15.06
CA GLY A 56 -15.16 76.60 15.14
C GLY A 56 -14.10 77.42 14.38
N LYS A 57 -13.22 78.12 15.10
CA LYS A 57 -12.14 78.94 14.54
C LYS A 57 -10.74 78.30 14.64
N THR A 58 -10.64 77.03 15.05
CA THR A 58 -9.34 76.35 15.25
C THR A 58 -9.20 75.17 14.29
N CYS A 59 -8.31 75.33 13.30
CA CYS A 59 -8.01 74.35 12.27
C CYS A 59 -6.68 73.64 12.53
N ARG A 60 -6.57 72.36 12.12
CA ARG A 60 -5.40 71.48 12.30
C ARG A 60 -5.30 70.43 11.19
N PHE A 61 -4.15 69.77 11.06
CA PHE A 61 -3.97 68.60 10.17
C PHE A 61 -4.38 67.26 10.81
N SER A 62 -4.67 67.26 12.10
CA SER A 62 -5.29 66.13 12.82
C SER A 62 -6.18 66.63 13.94
N LEU A 63 -7.23 65.87 14.23
CA LEU A 63 -8.23 66.19 15.25
C LEU A 63 -8.57 64.95 16.08
N THR A 64 -8.79 65.14 17.38
CA THR A 64 -9.25 64.09 18.30
C THR A 64 -10.54 64.57 18.97
N LEU A 65 -11.57 63.73 18.95
CA LEU A 65 -12.91 64.02 19.47
C LEU A 65 -13.29 62.99 20.53
N SER A 66 -13.71 63.48 21.69
CA SER A 66 -14.19 62.67 22.84
C SER A 66 -15.66 62.98 23.20
N ARG A 67 -16.36 63.77 22.38
CA ARG A 67 -17.76 64.16 22.54
C ARG A 67 -18.33 64.57 21.18
N SER A 68 -19.65 64.46 21.01
CA SER A 68 -20.33 64.89 19.78
C SER A 68 -20.08 66.38 19.48
N MET A 69 -19.60 66.70 18.28
CA MET A 69 -19.29 68.07 17.84
C MET A 69 -19.48 68.21 16.33
N GLU A 70 -19.70 69.44 15.87
CA GLU A 70 -19.59 69.82 14.47
C GLU A 70 -18.12 70.09 14.10
N VAL A 71 -17.73 69.64 12.92
CA VAL A 71 -16.38 69.72 12.37
C VAL A 71 -16.46 70.20 10.92
N VAL A 72 -15.60 71.14 10.52
CA VAL A 72 -15.58 71.71 9.16
C VAL A 72 -14.27 71.36 8.47
N PHE A 73 -14.32 70.98 7.19
CA PHE A 73 -13.14 70.72 6.37
C PHE A 73 -12.93 71.81 5.31
N THR A 74 -11.69 72.27 5.16
CA THR A 74 -11.33 73.37 4.23
C THR A 74 -11.13 72.94 2.77
N CYS A 75 -11.59 71.75 2.39
CA CYS A 75 -11.48 71.20 1.04
C CYS A 75 -12.71 70.39 0.62
N SER A 76 -12.95 70.36 -0.69
CA SER A 76 -14.17 69.82 -1.32
C SER A 76 -14.29 68.29 -1.30
N GLN A 77 -13.20 67.57 -1.00
CA GLN A 77 -13.14 66.09 -0.96
C GLN A 77 -12.29 65.65 0.24
N PRO A 78 -12.79 65.81 1.48
CA PRO A 78 -12.03 65.48 2.68
C PRO A 78 -11.79 63.97 2.83
N GLU A 79 -12.61 63.11 2.22
CA GLU A 79 -12.48 61.65 2.35
C GLU A 79 -11.24 61.07 1.64
N ASP A 80 -10.72 61.77 0.63
CA ASP A 80 -9.49 61.39 -0.09
C ASP A 80 -8.22 61.93 0.62
N VAL A 81 -8.40 62.79 1.64
CA VAL A 81 -7.31 63.45 2.39
C VAL A 81 -7.21 62.95 3.83
N PHE A 82 -8.32 62.62 4.49
CA PHE A 82 -8.36 62.19 5.89
C PHE A 82 -8.74 60.72 6.06
N THR A 83 -8.12 60.09 7.04
CA THR A 83 -8.50 58.77 7.57
C THR A 83 -9.10 58.93 8.97
N VAL A 84 -9.99 58.02 9.34
CA VAL A 84 -10.77 58.08 10.58
C VAL A 84 -10.53 56.82 11.40
N GLU A 85 -10.09 56.98 12.64
CA GLU A 85 -9.98 55.87 13.59
C GLU A 85 -10.97 56.06 14.75
N ILE A 86 -11.79 55.05 15.02
CA ILE A 86 -12.75 55.02 16.13
C ILE A 86 -12.19 54.05 17.18
N VAL A 87 -11.62 54.60 18.24
CA VAL A 87 -10.92 53.86 19.30
C VAL A 87 -11.83 53.68 20.51
N ARG A 88 -11.93 52.44 21.01
CA ARG A 88 -12.67 52.07 22.22
C ARG A 88 -11.76 51.28 23.15
N HIS A 89 -11.66 51.71 24.41
CA HIS A 89 -10.83 51.04 25.43
C HIS A 89 -11.69 50.11 26.29
N ILE A 90 -11.23 48.87 26.47
CA ILE A 90 -11.94 47.81 27.20
C ILE A 90 -11.02 47.30 28.30
N VAL A 91 -11.35 47.61 29.56
CA VAL A 91 -10.58 47.17 30.74
C VAL A 91 -11.34 46.05 31.45
N CYS A 92 -10.83 44.82 31.33
CA CYS A 92 -11.37 43.62 31.95
C CYS A 92 -10.79 43.44 33.35
N SER A 93 -11.61 43.61 34.39
CA SER A 93 -11.22 43.41 35.79
C SER A 93 -11.46 41.98 36.26
N THR A 94 -12.64 41.70 36.84
CA THR A 94 -13.05 40.38 37.33
C THR A 94 -13.97 39.64 36.37
N THR A 95 -14.73 40.37 35.54
CA THR A 95 -15.58 39.81 34.50
C THR A 95 -15.37 40.56 33.19
N CYS A 96 -15.12 39.81 32.12
CA CYS A 96 -15.27 40.28 30.75
C CYS A 96 -16.04 39.18 30.02
N ASN A 97 -17.24 39.52 29.54
CA ASN A 97 -18.08 38.67 28.71
C ASN A 97 -18.94 39.60 27.85
N GLY A 98 -18.34 40.14 26.80
CA GLY A 98 -18.95 41.14 25.93
C GLY A 98 -19.07 40.62 24.50
N THR A 99 -20.20 40.92 23.85
CA THR A 99 -20.31 40.83 22.39
C THR A 99 -19.98 42.20 21.81
N ILE A 100 -18.88 42.31 21.07
CA ILE A 100 -18.42 43.53 20.43
C ILE A 100 -18.89 43.53 18.98
N ALA A 101 -19.67 44.56 18.63
CA ALA A 101 -20.03 44.89 17.26
C ALA A 101 -19.42 46.25 16.88
N PRO A 102 -18.97 46.45 15.64
CA PRO A 102 -18.63 47.78 15.17
C PRO A 102 -19.91 48.59 14.94
N VAL A 103 -19.94 49.81 15.47
CA VAL A 103 -21.07 50.75 15.36
C VAL A 103 -20.67 51.80 14.33
N ASP A 104 -21.39 51.85 13.20
CA ASP A 104 -21.11 52.85 12.16
C ASP A 104 -21.57 54.24 12.60
N ILE A 105 -20.90 55.27 12.08
CA ILE A 105 -21.27 56.67 12.27
C ILE A 105 -21.63 57.23 10.89
N PRO A 106 -22.92 57.52 10.60
CA PRO A 106 -23.37 57.82 9.23
C PRO A 106 -22.59 58.93 8.53
N SER A 107 -22.22 60.00 9.26
CA SER A 107 -21.43 61.11 8.73
C SER A 107 -20.00 60.74 8.31
N LEU A 108 -19.46 59.60 8.77
CA LEU A 108 -18.09 59.17 8.52
C LEU A 108 -17.99 58.03 7.47
N GLN A 109 -19.11 57.57 6.91
CA GLN A 109 -19.16 56.43 5.97
C GLN A 109 -18.35 56.63 4.67
N ASN A 110 -18.20 57.87 4.21
CA ASN A 110 -17.41 58.18 3.02
C ASN A 110 -15.91 58.04 3.23
N PHE A 111 -15.43 58.11 4.47
CA PHE A 111 -14.02 58.06 4.84
C PHE A 111 -13.52 56.62 5.01
N ASN A 112 -12.22 56.43 4.77
CA ASN A 112 -11.52 55.22 5.22
C ASN A 112 -11.55 55.17 6.76
N ARG A 113 -12.25 54.16 7.30
CA ARG A 113 -12.50 53.98 8.74
C ARG A 113 -11.70 52.80 9.27
N THR A 114 -11.13 52.96 10.46
CA THR A 114 -10.59 51.86 11.26
C THR A 114 -11.31 51.85 12.61
N PHE A 115 -11.92 50.73 12.98
CA PHE A 115 -12.53 50.55 14.30
C PHE A 115 -11.54 49.77 15.17
N SER A 116 -11.06 50.35 16.26
CA SER A 116 -9.97 49.81 17.09
C SER A 116 -10.44 49.57 18.53
N TRP A 117 -10.38 48.31 18.98
CA TRP A 117 -10.70 47.90 20.35
C TRP A 117 -9.41 47.54 21.09
N ASN A 118 -9.01 48.42 22.00
CA ASN A 118 -7.83 48.23 22.86
C ASN A 118 -8.27 47.50 24.13
N VAL A 119 -7.81 46.25 24.32
CA VAL A 119 -8.25 45.35 25.38
C VAL A 119 -7.13 45.13 26.38
N LYS A 120 -7.41 45.35 27.68
CA LYS A 120 -6.47 45.17 28.78
C LYS A 120 -7.11 44.36 29.91
N VAL A 121 -6.49 43.26 30.30
CA VAL A 121 -6.94 42.37 31.38
C VAL A 121 -6.11 42.62 32.64
N GLN A 122 -6.74 42.61 33.80
CA GLN A 122 -6.04 42.72 35.09
C GLN A 122 -5.32 41.40 35.45
N GLY A 123 -4.10 41.55 35.96
CA GLY A 123 -3.25 40.42 36.36
C GLY A 123 -2.48 39.79 35.20
N HIS A 124 -2.41 38.47 35.19
CA HIS A 124 -1.56 37.68 34.28
C HIS A 124 -2.36 36.90 33.21
N LYS A 125 -3.68 37.01 33.21
CA LYS A 125 -4.58 36.24 32.33
C LYS A 125 -4.56 36.73 30.89
N ALA A 126 -4.93 35.85 29.97
CA ALA A 126 -5.25 36.21 28.58
C ALA A 126 -6.70 36.71 28.44
N PHE A 127 -6.99 37.35 27.30
CA PHE A 127 -8.36 37.47 26.77
C PHE A 127 -8.55 36.56 25.56
N CYS A 128 -9.73 35.95 25.44
CA CYS A 128 -10.16 35.13 24.31
C CYS A 128 -11.04 35.98 23.38
N LEU A 129 -10.59 36.18 22.14
CA LEU A 129 -11.36 36.80 21.07
C LEU A 129 -12.14 35.70 20.33
N ASP A 130 -13.45 35.62 20.56
CA ASP A 130 -14.32 34.60 19.94
C ASP A 130 -14.86 35.07 18.58
N PHE A 131 -14.31 34.50 17.52
CA PHE A 131 -14.74 34.67 16.14
C PHE A 131 -15.54 33.46 15.63
N THR A 132 -16.03 32.54 16.48
CA THR A 132 -16.61 31.25 16.07
C THR A 132 -17.70 31.40 15.00
N ARG A 133 -18.56 32.42 15.15
CA ARG A 133 -19.65 32.77 14.21
C ARG A 133 -19.17 33.39 12.89
N ALA A 134 -18.03 34.10 12.90
CA ALA A 134 -17.52 34.82 11.72
C ALA A 134 -16.51 33.99 10.91
N GLY A 135 -15.65 33.24 11.61
CA GLY A 135 -14.46 32.57 11.08
C GLY A 135 -13.41 33.56 10.57
N LEU A 136 -12.13 33.36 10.91
CA LEU A 136 -11.03 34.14 10.35
C LEU A 136 -10.10 33.28 9.47
N LYS A 137 -9.67 33.85 8.34
CA LYS A 137 -8.63 33.32 7.44
C LYS A 137 -7.45 34.30 7.50
N GLN A 138 -6.28 33.85 7.93
CA GLN A 138 -5.06 34.67 7.86
C GLN A 138 -4.72 34.95 6.39
N ILE A 139 -4.23 36.14 6.10
CA ILE A 139 -3.94 36.61 4.74
C ILE A 139 -2.55 37.21 4.62
N GLN A 140 -2.03 37.27 3.38
CA GLN A 140 -0.79 37.99 3.11
C GLN A 140 -0.99 39.51 3.22
N PRO A 141 0.04 40.30 3.57
CA PRO A 141 -0.07 41.76 3.72
C PRO A 141 -0.56 42.53 2.49
N THR A 142 -0.36 41.95 1.30
CA THR A 142 -0.76 42.45 -0.02
C THR A 142 -2.10 41.89 -0.50
N GLU A 143 -2.64 40.86 0.16
CA GLU A 143 -3.93 40.25 -0.15
C GLU A 143 -5.08 41.16 0.32
N GLN A 144 -6.20 41.16 -0.40
CA GLN A 144 -7.38 41.96 -0.09
C GLN A 144 -8.60 41.06 0.09
N CYS A 145 -9.41 41.35 1.11
CA CYS A 145 -10.63 40.59 1.39
C CYS A 145 -11.72 40.84 0.34
N GLN A 146 -12.57 39.85 0.06
CA GLN A 146 -13.67 39.97 -0.89
C GLN A 146 -14.71 41.04 -0.48
N ASP A 147 -14.92 41.22 0.83
CA ASP A 147 -15.73 42.30 1.42
C ASP A 147 -14.92 43.58 1.72
N LYS A 148 -13.62 43.58 1.40
CA LYS A 148 -12.60 44.58 1.75
C LYS A 148 -12.44 44.88 3.26
N HIS A 149 -13.01 44.05 4.13
CA HIS A 149 -12.92 44.24 5.59
C HIS A 149 -11.71 43.48 6.14
N ILE A 150 -10.63 44.19 6.46
CA ILE A 150 -9.42 43.59 7.01
C ILE A 150 -9.44 43.70 8.54
N TYR A 151 -9.43 42.55 9.21
CA TYR A 151 -9.21 42.47 10.65
C TYR A 151 -7.70 42.38 10.92
N THR A 152 -7.19 43.13 11.88
CA THR A 152 -5.82 42.99 12.41
C THR A 152 -5.91 42.67 13.90
N VAL A 153 -5.07 41.76 14.38
CA VAL A 153 -4.94 41.45 15.81
C VAL A 153 -3.48 41.61 16.22
N SER A 154 -3.24 42.34 17.30
CA SER A 154 -1.89 42.64 17.81
C SER A 154 -1.82 42.54 19.33
N THR A 155 -0.65 42.18 19.84
CA THR A 155 -0.25 42.40 21.24
C THR A 155 0.27 43.84 21.40
N VAL A 156 0.82 44.20 22.56
CA VAL A 156 1.55 45.47 22.75
C VAL A 156 2.79 45.58 21.85
N THR A 157 3.42 44.46 21.48
CA THR A 157 4.73 44.41 20.80
C THR A 157 4.72 43.75 19.42
N VAL A 158 3.68 42.97 19.08
CA VAL A 158 3.69 42.08 17.91
C VAL A 158 2.35 42.14 17.18
N THR A 159 2.35 42.20 15.85
CA THR A 159 1.15 41.97 15.04
C THR A 159 0.97 40.48 14.81
N VAL A 160 -0.04 39.88 15.47
CA VAL A 160 -0.35 38.44 15.38
C VAL A 160 -0.79 38.06 13.95
N GLY A 161 -1.47 38.97 13.26
CA GLY A 161 -1.69 38.85 11.82
C GLY A 161 -2.80 39.77 11.28
N LYS A 162 -2.96 39.70 9.94
CA LYS A 162 -4.11 40.26 9.21
C LYS A 162 -5.02 39.12 8.76
N PHE A 163 -6.32 39.35 8.79
CA PHE A 163 -7.33 38.33 8.57
C PHE A 163 -8.52 38.83 7.74
N CYS A 164 -8.99 37.99 6.83
CA CYS A 164 -10.33 38.09 6.25
C CYS A 164 -11.32 37.20 7.02
N ARG A 165 -12.61 37.41 6.78
CA ARG A 165 -13.69 36.59 7.35
C ARG A 165 -13.85 35.22 6.66
N GLN A 166 -14.74 34.39 7.20
CA GLN A 166 -15.15 33.08 6.66
C GLN A 166 -14.07 31.99 6.66
N GLY A 167 -13.07 32.07 7.55
CA GLY A 167 -12.01 31.06 7.67
C GLY A 167 -12.15 30.07 8.84
N THR A 168 -11.10 29.25 9.00
CA THR A 168 -11.03 28.16 10.00
C THR A 168 -10.63 28.60 11.40
N ILE A 169 -10.01 29.77 11.58
CA ILE A 169 -9.66 30.30 12.90
C ILE A 169 -10.96 30.68 13.62
N LYS A 170 -11.18 30.13 14.81
CA LYS A 170 -12.41 30.32 15.61
C LYS A 170 -12.21 31.22 16.81
N SER A 171 -11.02 31.23 17.41
CA SER A 171 -10.67 32.23 18.41
C SER A 171 -9.18 32.54 18.41
N ILE A 172 -8.81 33.71 18.93
CA ILE A 172 -7.42 34.07 19.20
C ILE A 172 -7.34 34.48 20.68
N GLN A 173 -6.49 33.79 21.45
CA GLN A 173 -6.15 34.20 22.80
C GLN A 173 -4.95 35.16 22.74
N VAL A 174 -4.97 36.21 23.55
CA VAL A 174 -3.92 37.25 23.61
C VAL A 174 -3.56 37.52 25.07
N LEU A 175 -2.27 37.51 25.40
CA LEU A 175 -1.74 37.63 26.76
C LEU A 175 -1.83 39.08 27.27
N ARG A 176 -2.55 39.29 28.39
CA ARG A 176 -2.71 40.56 29.14
C ARG A 176 -3.32 41.73 28.37
N GLU A 177 -2.68 42.21 27.31
CA GLU A 177 -3.01 43.48 26.64
C GLU A 177 -2.69 43.43 25.14
N GLY A 178 -3.59 44.01 24.35
CA GLY A 178 -3.46 44.05 22.90
C GLY A 178 -4.61 44.80 22.24
N SER A 179 -4.65 44.77 20.92
CA SER A 179 -5.68 45.43 20.13
C SER A 179 -6.27 44.52 19.05
N VAL A 180 -7.54 44.76 18.74
CA VAL A 180 -8.20 44.27 17.54
C VAL A 180 -8.59 45.50 16.74
N SER A 181 -8.26 45.55 15.46
CA SER A 181 -8.75 46.59 14.57
C SER A 181 -9.46 46.02 13.34
N LEU A 182 -10.44 46.76 12.84
CA LEU A 182 -11.21 46.46 11.65
C LEU A 182 -11.12 47.65 10.68
N GLN A 183 -10.35 47.48 9.61
CA GLN A 183 -10.21 48.46 8.55
C GLN A 183 -11.30 48.28 7.50
N VAL A 184 -12.01 49.38 7.19
CA VAL A 184 -13.13 49.44 6.24
C VAL A 184 -12.93 50.64 5.30
N PRO A 185 -12.77 50.43 3.98
CA PRO A 185 -12.61 51.52 3.03
C PRO A 185 -13.77 52.52 3.02
N GLY A 186 -13.48 53.73 2.56
CA GLY A 186 -14.49 54.75 2.30
C GLY A 186 -15.55 54.27 1.31
N LYS A 187 -16.80 54.68 1.54
CA LYS A 187 -17.99 54.35 0.71
C LYS A 187 -18.37 52.85 0.71
N GLN A 188 -17.64 52.00 1.45
CA GLN A 188 -18.00 50.59 1.70
C GLN A 188 -18.94 50.49 2.91
N GLN A 189 -20.04 49.74 2.79
CA GLN A 189 -20.94 49.49 3.94
C GLN A 189 -20.24 48.70 5.04
N LEU A 190 -20.36 49.14 6.29
CA LEU A 190 -19.84 48.42 7.45
C LEU A 190 -20.61 47.12 7.69
N ASN A 191 -19.91 46.00 7.83
CA ASN A 191 -20.51 44.75 8.28
C ASN A 191 -20.56 44.67 9.81
N THR A 192 -21.77 44.67 10.39
CA THR A 192 -22.03 44.69 11.85
C THR A 192 -21.80 43.36 12.58
N ALA A 193 -21.12 42.40 11.94
CA ALA A 193 -20.86 41.08 12.51
C ALA A 193 -20.02 41.15 13.80
N SER A 194 -20.55 40.55 14.88
CA SER A 194 -20.00 40.71 16.22
C SER A 194 -19.16 39.52 16.69
N PHE A 195 -18.03 39.84 17.34
CA PHE A 195 -17.14 38.88 17.99
C PHE A 195 -17.30 38.93 19.51
N GLY A 196 -16.98 37.84 20.20
CA GLY A 196 -16.98 37.79 21.67
C GLY A 196 -15.64 38.20 22.26
N ILE A 197 -15.65 38.76 23.46
CA ILE A 197 -14.47 38.91 24.32
C ILE A 197 -14.77 38.25 25.66
N THR A 198 -13.96 37.25 26.04
CA THR A 198 -13.96 36.65 27.38
C THR A 198 -12.58 36.69 28.02
N ILE A 199 -12.50 36.50 29.34
CA ILE A 199 -11.23 36.24 30.03
C ILE A 199 -10.88 34.76 29.86
N GLY A 200 -9.61 34.46 29.55
CA GLY A 200 -9.05 33.10 29.47
C GLY A 200 -8.09 32.78 30.62
N PRO A 201 -7.44 31.61 30.57
CA PRO A 201 -6.32 31.27 31.47
C PRO A 201 -5.08 32.14 31.18
N GLU A 202 -4.03 32.00 31.99
CA GLU A 202 -2.68 32.46 31.62
C GLU A 202 -2.09 31.55 30.53
N ILE A 203 -1.28 32.12 29.64
CA ILE A 203 -0.65 31.45 28.50
C ILE A 203 0.84 31.83 28.45
N SER A 204 1.69 30.90 28.02
CA SER A 204 3.15 31.09 27.96
C SER A 204 3.64 31.79 26.68
N SER A 205 2.83 31.82 25.63
CA SER A 205 3.04 32.56 24.39
C SER A 205 2.25 33.88 24.39
N PRO A 206 2.67 34.97 23.71
CA PRO A 206 1.89 36.21 23.66
C PRO A 206 0.52 36.03 23.00
N ALA A 207 0.35 35.01 22.15
CA ALA A 207 -0.94 34.62 21.59
C ALA A 207 -1.05 33.11 21.30
N ILE A 208 -2.28 32.59 21.33
CA ILE A 208 -2.64 31.25 20.83
C ILE A 208 -3.77 31.38 19.80
N ILE A 209 -3.56 30.84 18.61
CA ILE A 209 -4.52 30.87 17.49
C ILE A 209 -5.24 29.52 17.43
N ASN A 210 -6.54 29.49 17.76
CA ASN A 210 -7.34 28.26 17.77
C ASN A 210 -8.02 28.07 16.41
N VAL A 211 -7.69 26.96 15.75
CA VAL A 211 -8.09 26.63 14.38
C VAL A 211 -8.97 25.38 14.38
N THR A 212 -10.14 25.45 13.74
CA THR A 212 -11.00 24.28 13.53
C THR A 212 -11.07 23.94 12.05
N LEU A 213 -10.44 22.82 11.68
CA LEU A 213 -10.46 22.33 10.30
C LEU A 213 -11.87 21.76 9.99
N PRO A 214 -12.44 22.02 8.80
CA PRO A 214 -13.81 21.61 8.48
C PRO A 214 -13.89 20.11 8.14
N GLU A 215 -15.08 19.53 8.22
CA GLU A 215 -15.35 18.13 7.82
C GLU A 215 -15.40 17.93 6.29
N LYS A 216 -14.43 18.51 5.57
CA LYS A 216 -14.23 18.35 4.13
C LYS A 216 -12.74 18.45 3.78
N PRO A 217 -12.26 17.76 2.72
CA PRO A 217 -10.90 17.93 2.24
C PRO A 217 -10.61 19.41 2.01
N SER A 218 -9.55 19.91 2.62
CA SER A 218 -9.28 21.35 2.71
C SER A 218 -7.81 21.63 2.96
N SER A 219 -7.37 22.83 2.60
CA SER A 219 -6.02 23.32 2.84
C SER A 219 -6.09 24.81 3.18
N GLN A 220 -5.32 25.25 4.17
CA GLN A 220 -5.22 26.67 4.52
C GLN A 220 -3.77 27.01 4.87
N GLU A 221 -3.37 28.22 4.47
CA GLU A 221 -2.05 28.79 4.74
C GLU A 221 -2.06 29.68 5.99
N PHE A 222 -0.90 29.73 6.64
CA PHE A 222 -0.64 30.42 7.90
C PHE A 222 0.75 31.06 7.85
N PHE A 223 0.89 32.16 8.57
CA PHE A 223 2.08 33.02 8.55
C PHE A 223 2.54 33.31 9.97
N SER A 224 3.84 33.47 10.17
CA SER A 224 4.40 33.98 11.43
C SER A 224 3.83 35.36 11.77
N PRO A 225 3.81 35.77 13.06
CA PRO A 225 3.55 37.16 13.43
C PRO A 225 4.52 38.11 12.72
N ASN A 226 4.08 39.36 12.55
CA ASN A 226 4.75 40.44 11.78
C ASN A 226 5.02 40.17 10.28
N TYR A 227 4.73 38.99 9.74
CA TYR A 227 5.03 38.63 8.33
C TYR A 227 4.63 39.74 7.33
N PRO A 228 5.56 40.21 6.47
CA PRO A 228 6.81 39.57 6.05
C PRO A 228 8.04 40.08 6.82
N GLU A 229 7.84 40.91 7.84
CA GLU A 229 8.89 41.37 8.75
C GLU A 229 9.23 40.29 9.78
N SER A 230 10.27 40.51 10.58
CA SER A 230 10.73 39.50 11.56
C SER A 230 9.66 39.14 12.57
N PHE A 231 9.46 37.83 12.77
CA PHE A 231 8.99 37.33 14.05
C PHE A 231 9.98 37.77 15.16
N PRO A 232 9.53 38.30 16.31
CA PRO A 232 10.44 38.85 17.33
C PRO A 232 11.32 37.81 18.03
N ASP A 233 12.42 38.29 18.61
CA ASP A 233 13.46 37.51 19.28
C ASP A 233 12.96 36.88 20.59
N ASP A 234 13.43 35.66 20.86
CA ASP A 234 13.02 34.75 21.96
C ASP A 234 11.51 34.42 22.07
N ASP A 235 10.69 34.97 21.17
CA ASP A 235 9.24 34.92 21.23
C ASP A 235 8.67 33.57 20.75
N LEU A 236 7.47 33.23 21.22
CA LEU A 236 6.80 31.94 20.98
C LEU A 236 5.37 32.16 20.47
N ILE A 237 5.02 31.60 19.30
CA ILE A 237 3.64 31.63 18.77
C ILE A 237 3.09 30.21 18.64
N THR A 238 1.82 30.01 19.03
CA THR A 238 1.18 28.69 19.01
C THR A 238 -0.12 28.69 18.20
N TRP A 239 -0.27 27.69 17.33
CA TRP A 239 -1.53 27.34 16.66
C TRP A 239 -2.06 26.02 17.24
N ALA A 240 -3.30 26.02 17.72
CA ALA A 240 -3.98 24.81 18.19
C ALA A 240 -4.95 24.32 17.11
N PHE A 241 -4.67 23.16 16.51
CA PHE A 241 -5.42 22.59 15.41
C PHE A 241 -6.40 21.51 15.88
N GLN A 242 -7.69 21.84 15.89
CA GLN A 242 -8.76 20.88 16.04
C GLN A 242 -9.02 20.18 14.69
N VAL A 243 -8.70 18.89 14.62
CA VAL A 243 -8.81 18.04 13.42
C VAL A 243 -9.99 17.06 13.60
N PRO A 244 -10.97 17.01 12.67
CA PRO A 244 -12.08 16.06 12.77
C PRO A 244 -11.61 14.60 12.65
N TYR A 245 -12.24 13.69 13.41
CA TYR A 245 -11.79 12.30 13.61
C TYR A 245 -11.60 11.44 12.33
N LYS A 246 -12.27 11.77 11.22
CA LYS A 246 -12.13 11.11 9.90
C LYS A 246 -11.02 11.71 9.01
N TYR A 247 -10.29 12.69 9.50
CA TYR A 247 -9.34 13.48 8.73
C TYR A 247 -7.93 13.33 9.28
N TYR A 248 -6.98 13.26 8.37
CA TYR A 248 -5.55 13.22 8.62
C TYR A 248 -4.97 14.59 8.23
N SER A 249 -4.20 15.19 9.12
CA SER A 249 -3.56 16.49 8.94
C SER A 249 -2.09 16.34 8.55
N SER A 250 -1.66 17.10 7.55
CA SER A 250 -0.25 17.23 7.15
C SER A 250 0.17 18.70 7.14
N VAL A 251 1.37 18.97 7.66
CA VAL A 251 2.00 20.28 7.76
C VAL A 251 3.07 20.39 6.66
N HIS A 252 2.98 21.43 5.84
CA HIS A 252 3.94 21.70 4.76
C HIS A 252 4.46 23.13 4.88
N ILE A 253 5.76 23.31 5.05
CA ILE A 253 6.39 24.64 4.95
C ILE A 253 6.44 25.01 3.47
N LEU A 254 6.09 26.26 3.15
CA LEU A 254 6.06 26.80 1.79
C LEU A 254 7.23 27.76 1.56
N ASN A 255 7.53 28.62 2.54
CA ASN A 255 8.69 29.51 2.55
C ASN A 255 9.13 29.74 3.99
N TYR A 256 10.44 29.86 4.23
CA TYR A 256 11.00 30.23 5.52
C TYR A 256 12.40 30.83 5.35
N THR A 257 12.80 31.60 6.36
CA THR A 257 14.19 32.05 6.58
C THR A 257 14.67 31.54 7.94
N MET A 258 15.97 31.63 8.21
CA MET A 258 16.52 31.39 9.55
C MET A 258 17.52 32.49 9.89
N PRO A 259 17.43 33.11 11.07
CA PRO A 259 18.44 34.02 11.57
C PRO A 259 19.68 33.25 12.03
N ARG A 260 20.74 33.98 12.37
CA ARG A 260 21.87 33.43 13.13
C ARG A 260 21.53 33.57 14.61
N CYS A 261 21.53 32.45 15.32
CA CYS A 261 21.16 32.38 16.72
C CYS A 261 22.42 32.43 17.60
N ASP A 262 22.50 33.40 18.52
CA ASP A 262 23.53 33.42 19.58
C ASP A 262 23.20 32.40 20.68
N THR A 263 21.93 32.33 21.07
CA THR A 263 21.42 31.39 22.08
C THR A 263 20.01 30.91 21.74
N LYS A 264 19.74 29.64 22.09
CA LYS A 264 18.55 28.84 21.72
C LYS A 264 18.47 28.55 20.21
N ASP A 265 17.95 27.38 19.84
CA ASP A 265 17.69 27.02 18.43
C ASP A 265 16.26 27.41 18.02
N THR A 266 16.13 28.02 16.83
CA THR A 266 14.84 28.20 16.14
C THR A 266 14.25 26.84 15.78
N ARG A 267 13.04 26.52 16.25
CA ARG A 267 12.45 25.19 16.10
C ARG A 267 10.92 25.16 16.09
N MET A 268 10.38 24.07 15.54
CA MET A 268 8.96 23.75 15.47
C MET A 268 8.64 22.67 16.51
N GLU A 269 7.76 22.97 17.46
CA GLU A 269 7.37 22.07 18.54
C GLU A 269 5.92 21.60 18.37
N TYR A 270 5.70 20.29 18.39
CA TYR A 270 4.39 19.67 18.22
C TYR A 270 3.96 18.98 19.51
N GLN A 271 2.83 19.41 20.09
CA GLN A 271 2.24 18.72 21.24
C GLN A 271 1.22 17.69 20.74
N LEU A 272 1.57 16.41 20.87
CA LEU A 272 0.88 15.25 20.31
C LEU A 272 0.57 14.26 21.45
N TYR A 273 -0.71 14.05 21.78
CA TYR A 273 -1.13 13.09 22.82
C TYR A 273 -0.40 13.25 24.17
N GLY A 274 -0.14 14.49 24.59
CA GLY A 274 0.58 14.82 25.83
C GLY A 274 2.11 14.71 25.74
N ARG A 275 2.67 14.32 24.59
CA ARG A 275 4.12 14.28 24.31
C ARG A 275 4.52 15.45 23.42
N THR A 276 5.73 15.95 23.62
CA THR A 276 6.33 16.98 22.75
C THR A 276 7.23 16.33 21.71
N MET A 277 7.06 16.68 20.43
CA MET A 277 7.96 16.32 19.33
C MET A 277 8.56 17.60 18.75
N VAL A 278 9.88 17.72 18.80
CA VAL A 278 10.62 18.87 18.25
C VAL A 278 11.13 18.52 16.85
N LYS A 279 11.05 19.46 15.91
CA LYS A 279 11.64 19.37 14.55
C LYS A 279 12.30 20.69 14.16
N LYS A 280 13.35 20.63 13.34
CA LYS A 280 13.95 21.81 12.68
C LYS A 280 13.11 22.21 11.47
N LEU A 281 13.20 23.47 11.04
CA LEU A 281 12.43 23.95 9.88
C LEU A 281 12.89 23.29 8.56
N SER A 282 14.15 22.87 8.47
CA SER A 282 14.74 22.14 7.34
C SER A 282 14.38 20.65 7.28
N GLU A 283 13.75 20.09 8.31
CA GLU A 283 13.39 18.67 8.38
C GLU A 283 11.99 18.42 7.81
N PRO A 284 11.68 17.19 7.32
CA PRO A 284 10.32 16.81 6.97
C PRO A 284 9.39 16.96 8.18
N GLN A 285 8.33 17.77 8.04
CA GLN A 285 7.43 18.16 9.13
C GLN A 285 6.45 17.04 9.55
N LEU A 286 5.38 17.36 10.29
CA LEU A 286 4.37 16.38 10.67
C LEU A 286 3.48 16.03 9.47
N SER A 287 3.56 14.79 8.99
CA SER A 287 2.74 14.24 7.90
C SER A 287 1.76 13.19 8.42
N GLU A 288 0.54 13.19 7.88
CA GLU A 288 -0.46 12.14 8.09
C GLU A 288 -0.79 11.84 9.56
N HIS A 289 -0.90 12.90 10.37
CA HIS A 289 -1.34 12.78 11.75
C HIS A 289 -2.87 12.70 11.85
N GLN A 290 -3.39 11.74 12.61
CA GLN A 290 -4.80 11.71 13.01
C GLN A 290 -4.89 12.18 14.46
N GLY A 291 -5.80 13.12 14.73
CA GLY A 291 -5.96 13.74 16.04
C GLY A 291 -5.71 15.24 16.01
N SER A 292 -6.13 15.91 17.09
CA SER A 292 -5.92 17.35 17.27
C SER A 292 -4.59 17.61 17.97
N PHE A 293 -3.87 18.65 17.54
CA PHE A 293 -2.50 18.92 17.98
C PHE A 293 -2.22 20.41 18.11
N ASN A 294 -1.25 20.78 18.97
CA ASN A 294 -0.70 22.12 18.98
C ASN A 294 0.62 22.13 18.21
N LEU A 295 0.85 23.20 17.45
CA LEU A 295 2.11 23.52 16.79
C LEU A 295 2.59 24.86 17.34
N SER A 296 3.82 24.94 17.82
CA SER A 296 4.47 26.20 18.22
C SER A 296 5.74 26.45 17.42
N LEU A 297 5.97 27.71 17.06
CA LEU A 297 7.23 28.20 16.51
C LEU A 297 7.91 29.06 17.59
N GLN A 298 9.13 28.69 17.97
CA GLN A 298 9.99 29.52 18.82
C GLN A 298 11.11 30.15 17.98
N ASN A 299 11.31 31.47 18.13
CA ASN A 299 12.50 32.16 17.64
C ASN A 299 13.68 32.01 18.62
N CYS A 300 14.89 32.28 18.16
CA CYS A 300 16.07 32.38 19.01
C CYS A 300 16.40 33.84 19.37
N ASN A 301 17.47 34.05 20.12
CA ASN A 301 18.11 35.36 20.25
C ASN A 301 19.02 35.58 19.03
N ILE A 302 18.77 36.64 18.25
CA ILE A 302 19.47 36.87 16.98
C ILE A 302 20.84 37.56 17.23
N ASP A 303 21.87 37.08 16.52
CA ASP A 303 23.17 37.75 16.42
C ASP A 303 23.01 39.14 15.79
N THR A 304 23.08 40.17 16.63
CA THR A 304 23.01 41.59 16.24
C THR A 304 24.28 42.14 15.59
N GLN A 305 25.38 41.39 15.57
CA GLN A 305 26.67 41.82 15.00
C GLN A 305 26.81 41.46 13.51
N SER A 306 26.01 40.53 13.00
CA SER A 306 25.96 40.23 11.56
C SER A 306 24.63 40.65 10.92
N SER A 307 24.65 40.95 9.62
CA SER A 307 23.45 41.23 8.81
C SER A 307 22.66 39.96 8.52
N SER A 308 22.22 39.29 9.59
CA SER A 308 21.50 38.03 9.55
C SER A 308 20.03 38.21 9.13
N THR A 309 19.46 37.18 8.51
CA THR A 309 18.08 37.23 7.97
C THR A 309 17.06 36.91 9.04
N SER A 310 16.28 37.92 9.44
CA SER A 310 15.05 37.83 10.24
C SER A 310 14.23 36.55 10.01
N LEU A 311 13.65 35.98 11.08
CA LEU A 311 12.83 34.78 11.00
C LEU A 311 11.44 35.09 10.41
N ILE A 312 11.12 34.46 9.29
CA ILE A 312 9.75 34.34 8.77
C ILE A 312 9.38 32.88 8.54
N LEU A 313 8.10 32.56 8.72
CA LEU A 313 7.52 31.26 8.37
C LEU A 313 6.20 31.44 7.61
N HIS A 314 6.11 30.80 6.45
CA HIS A 314 4.88 30.61 5.68
C HIS A 314 4.66 29.10 5.51
N PHE A 315 3.56 28.59 6.05
CA PHE A 315 3.26 27.16 6.05
C PHE A 315 1.78 26.90 5.73
N LYS A 316 1.48 25.64 5.42
CA LYS A 316 0.17 25.18 4.99
C LYS A 316 -0.24 23.92 5.73
N ILE A 317 -1.47 23.91 6.23
CA ILE A 317 -2.10 22.73 6.83
C ILE A 317 -3.09 22.16 5.83
N SER A 318 -2.96 20.88 5.52
CA SER A 318 -3.87 20.12 4.67
C SER A 318 -4.64 19.10 5.52
N ALA A 319 -5.97 19.12 5.45
CA ALA A 319 -6.83 18.07 6.00
C ALA A 319 -7.31 17.15 4.88
N ILE A 320 -6.92 15.89 4.92
CA ILE A 320 -7.26 14.86 3.93
C ILE A 320 -8.21 13.85 4.58
N ARG A 321 -9.32 13.53 3.90
CA ARG A 321 -10.18 12.41 4.32
C ARG A 321 -9.50 11.11 3.89
N ARG A 322 -9.08 10.30 4.85
CA ARG A 322 -8.59 8.92 4.62
C ARG A 322 -9.74 7.92 4.75
N GLY A 323 -9.57 6.72 4.20
CA GLY A 323 -10.50 5.61 4.35
C GLY A 323 -10.50 4.99 5.75
N ASN A 324 -11.27 3.91 5.92
CA ASN A 324 -11.30 3.17 7.18
C ASN A 324 -9.99 2.42 7.40
N GLU A 325 -9.42 2.49 8.60
CA GLU A 325 -8.22 1.75 8.96
C GLU A 325 -8.53 0.25 9.16
N VAL A 326 -8.03 -0.59 8.26
CA VAL A 326 -8.09 -2.05 8.39
C VAL A 326 -7.01 -2.48 9.36
N ARG A 327 -7.39 -3.00 10.54
CA ARG A 327 -6.47 -3.50 11.58
C ARG A 327 -6.40 -5.03 11.52
N CYS A 328 -5.19 -5.56 11.71
CA CYS A 328 -4.88 -6.98 11.64
C CYS A 328 -3.88 -7.34 12.74
N THR A 329 -4.16 -8.35 13.56
CA THR A 329 -3.35 -8.71 14.74
C THR A 329 -2.74 -10.09 14.54
N VAL A 330 -1.55 -10.10 13.94
CA VAL A 330 -0.92 -11.33 13.47
C VAL A 330 -0.10 -11.97 14.58
N ASP A 331 -0.42 -13.21 14.96
CA ASP A 331 0.32 -13.98 15.96
C ASP A 331 1.13 -15.13 15.32
N LEU A 332 2.45 -14.94 15.24
CA LEU A 332 3.39 -15.94 14.72
C LEU A 332 4.03 -16.83 15.79
N LYS A 333 3.60 -16.80 17.07
CA LYS A 333 4.20 -17.60 18.16
C LYS A 333 4.25 -19.11 17.87
N LEU A 334 3.25 -19.63 17.16
CA LEU A 334 3.13 -21.06 16.83
C LEU A 334 3.97 -21.43 15.60
N GLU A 335 4.11 -20.51 14.65
CA GLU A 335 4.85 -20.70 13.39
C GLU A 335 6.35 -20.43 13.58
N LYS A 336 7.04 -21.38 14.21
CA LYS A 336 8.47 -21.31 14.49
C LYS A 336 9.29 -21.01 13.22
N GLY A 337 10.09 -19.94 13.28
CA GLY A 337 10.98 -19.54 12.20
C GLY A 337 10.30 -18.84 11.02
N LEU A 338 9.01 -18.54 11.09
CA LEU A 338 8.28 -17.78 10.08
C LEU A 338 8.44 -16.25 10.28
N LEU A 339 8.67 -15.54 9.20
CA LEU A 339 8.79 -14.08 9.13
C LEU A 339 8.02 -13.60 7.90
N ILE A 340 7.11 -12.64 8.10
CA ILE A 340 6.35 -11.99 7.03
C ILE A 340 6.89 -10.57 6.86
N HIS A 341 7.37 -10.23 5.66
CA HIS A 341 7.81 -8.88 5.31
C HIS A 341 6.84 -8.27 4.31
N ILE A 342 6.31 -7.08 4.64
CA ILE A 342 5.35 -6.32 3.82
C ILE A 342 6.03 -5.00 3.44
N MET A 343 6.00 -4.62 2.16
CA MET A 343 6.61 -3.38 1.67
C MET A 343 5.69 -2.62 0.70
N LYS A 344 5.71 -1.28 0.77
CA LYS A 344 5.06 -0.43 -0.24
C LYS A 344 5.78 -0.53 -1.58
N LYS A 345 5.10 -1.04 -2.61
CA LYS A 345 5.56 -1.08 -4.02
C LYS A 345 5.81 0.30 -4.60
N LYS A 346 5.09 1.31 -4.10
CA LYS A 346 5.23 2.73 -4.42
C LYS A 346 5.28 3.52 -3.11
N PRO A 347 6.45 3.97 -2.61
CA PRO A 347 6.53 4.75 -1.38
C PRO A 347 5.63 6.00 -1.38
N LYS A 348 5.49 6.64 -2.55
CA LYS A 348 4.67 7.84 -2.79
C LYS A 348 3.16 7.57 -3.02
N SER A 349 2.64 6.34 -2.86
CA SER A 349 1.18 6.12 -2.92
C SER A 349 0.49 6.52 -1.61
N ASP A 350 -0.80 6.87 -1.68
CA ASP A 350 -1.65 7.22 -0.53
C ASP A 350 -1.85 6.10 0.50
N CYS A 351 -1.47 4.87 0.16
CA CYS A 351 -1.48 3.72 1.05
C CYS A 351 -0.60 3.95 2.30
N ILE A 352 -1.20 3.98 3.48
CA ILE A 352 -0.48 4.04 4.76
C ILE A 352 -0.40 2.63 5.36
N LEU A 353 0.81 2.10 5.44
CA LEU A 353 1.15 0.91 6.21
C LEU A 353 1.61 1.34 7.61
N LYS A 354 1.03 0.77 8.67
CA LYS A 354 1.48 0.97 10.05
C LYS A 354 1.86 -0.36 10.71
N LEU A 355 2.93 -0.34 11.49
CA LEU A 355 3.34 -1.43 12.38
C LEU A 355 3.30 -0.93 13.82
N ASN A 356 2.49 -1.58 14.66
CA ASN A 356 2.24 -1.22 16.05
C ASN A 356 1.88 0.28 16.21
N SER A 357 0.94 0.75 15.37
CA SER A 357 0.45 2.13 15.25
C SER A 357 1.43 3.16 14.67
N LEU A 358 2.67 2.81 14.36
CA LEU A 358 3.64 3.71 13.71
C LEU A 358 3.63 3.51 12.19
N ALA A 359 3.50 4.58 11.41
CA ALA A 359 3.57 4.52 9.94
C ALA A 359 5.00 4.19 9.45
N GLN A 360 5.12 3.22 8.54
CA GLN A 360 6.39 2.70 8.03
C GLN A 360 6.25 2.25 6.57
N GLU A 361 7.27 2.47 5.73
CA GLU A 361 7.26 2.00 4.33
C GLU A 361 7.40 0.48 4.18
N THR A 362 7.97 -0.16 5.20
CA THR A 362 8.10 -1.62 5.32
C THR A 362 7.72 -2.06 6.74
N ALA A 363 7.11 -3.23 6.86
CA ALA A 363 6.76 -3.85 8.14
C ALA A 363 7.26 -5.30 8.16
N THR A 364 7.93 -5.69 9.25
CA THR A 364 8.45 -7.05 9.44
C THR A 364 7.81 -7.70 10.67
N ILE A 365 7.10 -8.80 10.46
CA ILE A 365 6.37 -9.54 11.48
C ILE A 365 7.16 -10.82 11.83
N THR A 366 7.52 -10.98 13.10
CA THR A 366 8.26 -12.13 13.65
C THR A 366 7.66 -12.68 14.95
N LYS A 367 6.62 -12.04 15.45
CA LYS A 367 5.90 -12.29 16.72
C LYS A 367 4.54 -11.60 16.64
N VAL A 368 3.77 -11.60 17.73
CA VAL A 368 2.57 -10.75 17.88
C VAL A 368 2.89 -9.30 17.50
N SER A 369 2.22 -8.80 16.46
CA SER A 369 2.25 -7.40 16.04
C SER A 369 0.87 -6.98 15.53
N SER A 370 0.48 -5.73 15.83
CA SER A 370 -0.69 -5.11 15.22
C SER A 370 -0.24 -4.38 13.94
N VAL A 371 -0.67 -4.85 12.79
CA VAL A 371 -0.48 -4.14 11.51
C VAL A 371 -1.78 -3.42 11.16
N SER A 372 -1.69 -2.23 10.57
CA SER A 372 -2.86 -1.60 9.96
C SER A 372 -2.56 -1.00 8.59
N PHE A 373 -3.62 -0.94 7.79
CA PHE A 373 -3.61 -0.47 6.40
C PHE A 373 -4.69 0.59 6.22
N ILE A 374 -4.36 1.68 5.53
CA ILE A 374 -5.28 2.78 5.19
C ILE A 374 -5.08 3.12 3.71
N ASP A 375 -6.17 3.18 2.95
CA ASP A 375 -6.16 3.52 1.50
C ASP A 375 -5.19 2.68 0.65
N CYS A 376 -4.93 1.43 1.08
CA CYS A 376 -4.08 0.46 0.38
C CYS A 376 -4.90 -0.52 -0.46
N GLN A 377 -4.50 -0.72 -1.72
CA GLN A 377 -4.99 -1.82 -2.55
C GLN A 377 -4.02 -3.03 -2.49
N GLU A 378 -4.45 -4.23 -2.92
CA GLU A 378 -3.54 -5.38 -2.98
C GLU A 378 -2.29 -5.09 -3.85
N GLU A 379 -2.45 -4.31 -4.91
CA GLU A 379 -1.37 -3.95 -5.81
C GLU A 379 -0.33 -2.97 -5.23
N ASP A 380 -0.65 -2.24 -4.15
CA ASP A 380 0.28 -1.30 -3.50
C ASP A 380 1.30 -1.99 -2.60
N LEU A 381 1.03 -3.22 -2.17
CA LEU A 381 1.78 -3.94 -1.14
C LEU A 381 2.35 -5.23 -1.70
N LEU A 382 3.67 -5.39 -1.60
CA LEU A 382 4.36 -6.64 -1.90
C LEU A 382 4.65 -7.37 -0.60
N ILE A 383 4.40 -8.68 -0.58
CA ILE A 383 4.64 -9.55 0.56
C ILE A 383 5.70 -10.59 0.19
N THR A 384 6.74 -10.66 1.02
CA THR A 384 7.79 -11.68 0.97
C THR A 384 7.73 -12.49 2.26
N ILE A 385 7.61 -13.81 2.15
CA ILE A 385 7.51 -14.70 3.31
C ILE A 385 8.80 -15.51 3.43
N ASN A 386 9.47 -15.44 4.58
CA ASN A 386 10.67 -16.23 4.87
C ASN A 386 10.34 -17.25 5.98
N LYS A 387 10.57 -18.55 5.76
CA LYS A 387 10.48 -19.59 6.80
C LYS A 387 11.81 -20.30 6.98
N THR A 388 12.30 -20.38 8.21
CA THR A 388 13.56 -21.07 8.56
C THR A 388 13.26 -22.42 9.18
N ILE A 389 13.75 -23.50 8.57
CA ILE A 389 13.65 -24.88 9.06
C ILE A 389 15.08 -25.34 9.37
N ALA A 390 15.35 -25.68 10.63
CA ALA A 390 16.71 -25.99 11.09
C ALA A 390 16.73 -27.17 12.08
N CYS A 391 17.74 -28.04 11.95
CA CYS A 391 18.01 -29.13 12.90
C CYS A 391 19.53 -29.35 13.07
N GLN A 392 19.98 -29.62 14.30
CA GLN A 392 21.40 -29.71 14.63
C GLN A 392 21.97 -31.12 14.37
N GLN A 393 21.23 -32.17 14.76
CA GLN A 393 21.56 -33.56 14.44
C GLN A 393 20.48 -34.22 13.60
N LEU A 394 20.86 -35.24 12.84
CA LEU A 394 19.98 -36.09 12.03
C LEU A 394 18.88 -36.84 12.82
N ARG A 395 18.95 -36.83 14.16
CA ARG A 395 17.91 -37.38 15.06
C ARG A 395 16.88 -36.32 15.49
N ASP A 396 17.25 -35.05 15.42
CA ASP A 396 16.44 -33.90 15.86
C ASP A 396 15.64 -33.31 14.70
N CYS A 397 15.99 -33.66 13.46
CA CYS A 397 15.26 -33.29 12.26
C CYS A 397 13.87 -33.96 12.27
N PRO A 398 12.77 -33.20 12.07
CA PRO A 398 11.41 -33.73 12.16
C PRO A 398 11.03 -34.65 10.99
N PHE A 399 9.83 -35.23 11.08
CA PHE A 399 9.17 -35.89 9.95
C PHE A 399 9.08 -34.94 8.72
N PRO A 400 9.01 -35.48 7.48
CA PRO A 400 9.18 -34.68 6.28
C PRO A 400 8.17 -33.52 6.13
N GLU A 401 8.66 -32.28 6.27
CA GLU A 401 7.84 -31.06 6.31
C GLU A 401 7.40 -30.62 4.91
N SER A 402 6.18 -30.09 4.79
CA SER A 402 5.63 -29.60 3.53
C SER A 402 5.94 -28.13 3.28
N LEU A 403 6.66 -27.86 2.19
CA LEU A 403 6.96 -26.51 1.71
C LEU A 403 5.77 -26.00 0.86
N GLY A 404 4.80 -25.40 1.54
CA GLY A 404 3.66 -24.69 0.95
C GLY A 404 3.68 -23.19 1.25
N VAL A 405 2.82 -22.43 0.57
CA VAL A 405 2.60 -20.99 0.88
C VAL A 405 1.82 -20.89 2.19
N PRO A 406 2.32 -20.21 3.24
CA PRO A 406 1.61 -20.14 4.51
C PRO A 406 0.26 -19.40 4.41
N ALA A 407 -0.73 -19.87 5.16
CA ALA A 407 -2.07 -19.29 5.18
C ALA A 407 -2.10 -17.93 5.88
N LEU A 408 -2.04 -16.84 5.10
CA LEU A 408 -2.12 -15.47 5.61
C LEU A 408 -3.56 -15.11 6.04
N GLU A 409 -3.70 -14.49 7.21
CA GLU A 409 -4.95 -13.94 7.74
C GLU A 409 -5.67 -13.04 6.72
N LYS A 410 -7.00 -13.12 6.67
CA LYS A 410 -7.83 -12.40 5.67
C LYS A 410 -7.66 -10.86 5.73
N CYS A 411 -7.23 -10.30 6.85
CA CYS A 411 -6.97 -8.87 7.00
C CYS A 411 -5.59 -8.40 6.50
N ILE A 412 -4.67 -9.31 6.14
CA ILE A 412 -3.40 -8.97 5.49
C ILE A 412 -3.67 -8.67 4.02
N ILE A 413 -3.39 -7.43 3.59
CA ILE A 413 -3.56 -6.95 2.22
C ILE A 413 -2.19 -7.00 1.50
N GLY A 414 -2.17 -7.49 0.25
CA GLY A 414 -0.99 -7.45 -0.61
C GLY A 414 -0.78 -8.69 -1.50
N VAL A 415 0.08 -8.54 -2.50
CA VAL A 415 0.51 -9.62 -3.39
C VAL A 415 1.70 -10.37 -2.79
N VAL A 416 1.52 -11.67 -2.52
CA VAL A 416 2.64 -12.56 -2.16
C VAL A 416 3.45 -12.84 -3.42
N GLN A 417 4.61 -12.20 -3.54
CA GLN A 417 5.48 -12.26 -4.71
C GLN A 417 6.48 -13.40 -4.63
N GLU A 418 7.04 -13.63 -3.44
CA GLU A 418 8.04 -14.67 -3.18
C GLU A 418 7.87 -15.31 -1.80
N VAL A 419 8.05 -16.63 -1.74
CA VAL A 419 8.20 -17.38 -0.49
C VAL A 419 9.58 -18.04 -0.50
N ARG A 420 10.35 -17.85 0.57
CA ARG A 420 11.70 -18.41 0.75
C ARG A 420 11.73 -19.36 1.94
N TRP A 421 12.24 -20.57 1.73
CA TRP A 421 12.55 -21.52 2.79
C TRP A 421 14.07 -21.61 2.96
N LEU A 422 14.55 -21.22 4.13
CA LEU A 422 15.93 -21.37 4.55
C LEU A 422 16.07 -22.71 5.28
N LEU A 423 16.77 -23.66 4.67
CA LEU A 423 16.89 -25.03 5.14
C LEU A 423 18.31 -25.25 5.68
N ASN A 424 18.45 -25.33 7.01
CA ASN A 424 19.73 -25.45 7.71
C ASN A 424 19.83 -26.81 8.41
N GLY A 425 20.34 -27.81 7.70
CA GLY A 425 20.56 -29.16 8.21
C GLY A 425 21.94 -29.38 8.85
N PRO A 426 22.20 -30.60 9.36
CA PRO A 426 23.49 -30.98 9.92
C PRO A 426 24.63 -30.93 8.89
N GLN A 427 25.86 -30.65 9.34
CA GLN A 427 27.05 -30.49 8.48
C GLN A 427 27.34 -31.70 7.57
N ASN A 428 27.09 -32.92 8.06
CA ASN A 428 27.22 -34.18 7.31
C ASN A 428 25.84 -34.75 6.92
N GLY A 429 24.86 -33.88 6.67
CA GLY A 429 23.54 -34.22 6.15
C GLY A 429 23.44 -34.09 4.62
N THR A 430 22.33 -34.55 4.09
CA THR A 430 21.88 -34.27 2.71
C THR A 430 20.44 -33.81 2.78
N VAL A 431 20.10 -32.75 2.06
CA VAL A 431 18.72 -32.24 1.99
C VAL A 431 18.02 -32.96 0.85
N GLU A 432 16.93 -33.64 1.16
CA GLU A 432 16.08 -34.35 0.19
C GLU A 432 14.80 -33.55 -0.04
N LEU A 433 14.59 -33.15 -1.29
CA LEU A 433 13.40 -32.44 -1.77
C LEU A 433 12.60 -33.37 -2.69
N VAL A 434 11.39 -33.73 -2.28
CA VAL A 434 10.42 -34.50 -3.06
C VAL A 434 9.37 -33.53 -3.62
N SER A 435 8.92 -33.76 -4.85
CA SER A 435 7.85 -32.97 -5.47
C SER A 435 6.47 -33.44 -4.99
N SER A 436 5.73 -32.59 -4.29
CA SER A 436 4.40 -32.92 -3.75
C SER A 436 3.31 -32.93 -4.83
N ALA A 437 3.46 -32.09 -5.86
CA ALA A 437 2.49 -31.92 -6.96
C ALA A 437 2.86 -32.76 -8.21
N GLY A 438 3.32 -34.00 -8.02
CA GLY A 438 3.78 -34.90 -9.09
C GLY A 438 5.29 -34.83 -9.30
N SER A 439 5.73 -34.42 -10.50
CA SER A 439 7.16 -34.29 -10.85
C SER A 439 7.47 -32.92 -11.46
N LEU A 440 8.73 -32.51 -11.36
CA LEU A 440 9.25 -31.19 -11.76
C LEU A 440 9.91 -31.22 -13.15
N GLN A 441 9.75 -30.14 -13.89
CA GLN A 441 10.49 -29.82 -15.11
C GLN A 441 11.61 -28.84 -14.74
N GLN A 442 12.81 -29.02 -15.29
CA GLN A 442 13.88 -28.05 -15.15
C GLN A 442 13.67 -26.89 -16.14
N SER A 443 13.74 -25.66 -15.64
CA SER A 443 13.71 -24.45 -16.46
C SER A 443 15.10 -24.25 -17.07
N LEU A 444 15.17 -24.25 -18.40
CA LEU A 444 16.41 -24.04 -19.17
C LEU A 444 16.23 -22.82 -20.09
N PRO A 445 17.25 -21.97 -20.28
CA PRO A 445 17.16 -20.81 -21.17
C PRO A 445 16.64 -21.17 -22.56
N GLY A 446 15.62 -20.45 -23.03
CA GLY A 446 14.92 -20.72 -24.29
C GLY A 446 13.68 -21.62 -24.19
N HIS A 447 13.48 -22.33 -23.07
CA HIS A 447 12.28 -23.16 -22.83
C HIS A 447 11.35 -22.50 -21.81
N THR A 448 10.06 -22.35 -22.16
CA THR A 448 9.07 -21.68 -21.32
C THR A 448 8.36 -22.64 -20.36
N CYS A 449 8.65 -22.51 -19.05
CA CYS A 449 7.80 -23.07 -18.00
C CYS A 449 6.38 -22.47 -18.10
N LYS A 450 5.37 -23.28 -18.43
CA LYS A 450 3.95 -22.86 -18.51
C LYS A 450 3.26 -22.73 -17.13
N SER A 451 3.99 -22.96 -16.05
CA SER A 451 3.54 -22.85 -14.65
C SER A 451 3.33 -21.40 -14.22
N THR A 452 2.52 -21.20 -13.16
CA THR A 452 2.35 -19.94 -12.41
C THR A 452 3.39 -19.74 -11.29
N VAL A 453 4.22 -20.74 -11.04
CA VAL A 453 5.33 -20.74 -10.07
C VAL A 453 6.62 -21.17 -10.73
N LEU A 454 7.70 -20.45 -10.41
CA LEU A 454 9.09 -20.86 -10.62
C LEU A 454 9.72 -21.16 -9.25
N LEU A 455 10.24 -22.38 -9.09
CA LEU A 455 11.01 -22.82 -7.92
C LEU A 455 12.50 -22.64 -8.22
N THR A 456 13.22 -21.89 -7.39
CA THR A 456 14.69 -21.75 -7.46
C THR A 456 15.32 -22.45 -6.26
N VAL A 457 16.40 -23.20 -6.49
CA VAL A 457 17.15 -23.90 -5.42
C VAL A 457 18.62 -23.51 -5.49
N SER A 458 19.25 -23.12 -4.38
CA SER A 458 20.65 -22.65 -4.33
C SER A 458 21.39 -23.03 -3.03
N GLU A 459 22.73 -23.12 -3.09
CA GLU A 459 23.58 -23.24 -1.90
C GLU A 459 23.58 -21.91 -1.11
N ASN A 460 23.29 -21.94 0.20
CA ASN A 460 23.36 -20.75 1.06
C ASN A 460 24.81 -20.46 1.49
N LYS A 461 25.61 -19.89 0.58
CA LYS A 461 27.04 -19.56 0.76
C LYS A 461 27.40 -18.26 0.05
N PRO A 462 28.53 -17.58 0.39
CA PRO A 462 28.92 -16.30 -0.23
C PRO A 462 29.16 -16.36 -1.75
N LEU A 463 29.52 -17.53 -2.27
CA LEU A 463 29.65 -17.85 -3.70
C LEU A 463 28.46 -18.74 -4.14
N GLY A 464 27.25 -18.36 -3.75
CA GLY A 464 26.05 -19.20 -3.78
C GLY A 464 25.73 -19.74 -5.17
N VAL A 465 25.87 -21.06 -5.34
CA VAL A 465 25.62 -21.74 -6.63
C VAL A 465 24.15 -22.13 -6.72
N THR A 466 23.46 -21.66 -7.76
CA THR A 466 22.10 -22.09 -8.09
C THR A 466 22.13 -23.53 -8.58
N VAL A 467 21.52 -24.45 -7.81
CA VAL A 467 21.38 -25.86 -8.19
C VAL A 467 20.50 -25.98 -9.44
N GLY A 468 19.42 -25.21 -9.50
CA GLY A 468 18.61 -25.06 -10.70
C GLY A 468 17.36 -24.20 -10.49
N GLN A 469 16.65 -23.96 -11.58
CA GLN A 469 15.29 -23.46 -11.58
C GLN A 469 14.35 -24.55 -12.11
N PHE A 470 13.16 -24.66 -11.54
CA PHE A 470 12.22 -25.75 -11.78
C PHE A 470 10.78 -25.25 -11.79
N CYS A 471 9.90 -25.97 -12.48
CA CYS A 471 8.46 -25.76 -12.43
C CYS A 471 7.72 -27.11 -12.32
N PRO A 472 6.48 -27.16 -11.80
CA PRO A 472 5.63 -28.35 -11.85
C PRO A 472 5.43 -28.93 -13.27
N GLN A 473 4.98 -30.19 -13.33
CA GLN A 473 4.58 -30.93 -14.55
C GLN A 473 5.72 -31.45 -15.45
N GLY A 474 6.85 -31.87 -14.87
CA GLY A 474 7.93 -32.56 -15.59
C GLY A 474 8.14 -34.02 -15.19
N ALA A 475 9.41 -34.40 -15.00
CA ALA A 475 9.86 -35.79 -14.77
C ALA A 475 10.84 -35.95 -13.60
N ILE A 476 11.44 -34.88 -13.07
CA ILE A 476 12.31 -34.93 -11.88
C ILE A 476 11.41 -35.07 -10.65
N HIS A 477 11.36 -36.25 -10.05
CA HIS A 477 10.50 -36.52 -8.90
C HIS A 477 11.15 -36.10 -7.56
N LYS A 478 12.48 -36.30 -7.46
CA LYS A 478 13.24 -36.11 -6.22
C LYS A 478 14.62 -35.53 -6.48
N MET A 479 15.09 -34.69 -5.56
CA MET A 479 16.43 -34.10 -5.55
C MET A 479 17.08 -34.36 -4.19
N GLN A 480 18.36 -34.75 -4.18
CA GLN A 480 19.16 -34.93 -2.97
C GLN A 480 20.42 -34.07 -3.09
N ILE A 481 20.64 -33.15 -2.15
CA ILE A 481 21.67 -32.11 -2.21
C ILE A 481 22.58 -32.23 -0.99
N ASN A 482 23.87 -32.54 -1.23
CA ASN A 482 24.85 -32.83 -0.18
C ASN A 482 25.48 -31.54 0.39
N VAL A 483 24.63 -30.66 0.91
CA VAL A 483 25.00 -29.35 1.46
C VAL A 483 24.11 -29.05 2.67
N ALA A 484 24.73 -28.71 3.80
CA ALA A 484 24.02 -28.43 5.05
C ALA A 484 22.99 -27.30 4.94
N ASN A 485 23.36 -26.17 4.34
CA ASN A 485 22.51 -24.98 4.23
C ASN A 485 22.12 -24.73 2.77
N ILE A 486 20.82 -24.79 2.45
CA ILE A 486 20.27 -24.44 1.13
C ILE A 486 19.13 -23.43 1.26
N ILE A 487 18.92 -22.66 0.20
CA ILE A 487 17.72 -21.82 0.03
C ILE A 487 16.88 -22.43 -1.08
N VAL A 488 15.58 -22.56 -0.80
CA VAL A 488 14.55 -22.80 -1.82
C VAL A 488 13.68 -21.54 -1.86
N SER A 489 13.34 -21.03 -3.04
CA SER A 489 12.30 -20.02 -3.17
C SER A 489 11.31 -20.31 -4.27
N ALA A 490 10.04 -19.95 -4.01
CA ALA A 490 8.96 -19.94 -4.98
C ALA A 490 8.65 -18.50 -5.34
N SER A 491 8.72 -18.16 -6.62
CA SER A 491 8.32 -16.84 -7.14
C SER A 491 7.20 -16.98 -8.18
N SER A 492 6.35 -15.96 -8.30
CA SER A 492 5.29 -15.97 -9.30
C SER A 492 5.82 -15.63 -10.70
N THR A 493 5.38 -16.42 -11.68
CA THR A 493 5.51 -16.11 -13.11
C THR A 493 4.24 -15.42 -13.62
N GLY A 494 4.40 -14.30 -14.32
CA GLY A 494 3.28 -13.58 -14.94
C GLY A 494 2.42 -12.72 -13.99
N GLY A 495 2.95 -12.34 -12.82
CA GLY A 495 2.31 -11.33 -11.95
C GLY A 495 1.11 -11.84 -11.11
N LYS A 496 1.00 -13.15 -10.89
CA LYS A 496 -0.08 -13.73 -10.07
C LYS A 496 0.28 -13.70 -8.57
N ASN A 497 -0.73 -13.75 -7.71
CA ASN A 497 -0.53 -13.77 -6.26
C ASN A 497 -0.27 -15.22 -5.77
N LEU A 498 0.90 -15.51 -5.19
CA LEU A 498 1.22 -16.86 -4.68
C LEU A 498 0.24 -17.32 -3.59
N ARG A 499 -0.46 -16.40 -2.92
CA ARG A 499 -1.53 -16.69 -1.93
C ARG A 499 -2.67 -17.56 -2.50
N GLN A 500 -2.83 -17.63 -3.82
CA GLN A 500 -3.81 -18.49 -4.49
C GLN A 500 -3.45 -19.99 -4.45
N ILE A 501 -2.25 -20.35 -3.96
CA ILE A 501 -1.71 -21.71 -4.01
C ILE A 501 -1.82 -22.36 -2.62
N THR A 502 -2.87 -23.16 -2.45
CA THR A 502 -3.18 -23.87 -1.19
C THR A 502 -2.43 -25.19 -1.02
N ASN A 503 -2.02 -25.82 -2.13
CA ASN A 503 -1.34 -27.11 -2.11
C ASN A 503 0.18 -26.95 -1.83
N PRO A 504 0.82 -27.89 -1.12
CA PRO A 504 2.26 -27.90 -0.95
C PRO A 504 2.99 -28.09 -2.29
N LEU A 505 4.11 -27.40 -2.46
CA LEU A 505 4.90 -27.42 -3.68
C LEU A 505 5.96 -28.54 -3.64
N LEU A 506 6.66 -28.65 -2.50
CA LEU A 506 7.68 -29.65 -2.22
C LEU A 506 7.49 -30.22 -0.82
N GLN A 507 8.11 -31.36 -0.55
CA GLN A 507 8.30 -31.92 0.78
C GLN A 507 9.81 -32.02 1.05
N VAL A 508 10.26 -31.54 2.22
CA VAL A 508 11.67 -31.55 2.63
C VAL A 508 11.92 -32.61 3.70
N SER A 509 13.06 -33.29 3.61
CA SER A 509 13.61 -34.09 4.71
C SER A 509 15.14 -34.00 4.73
N PHE A 510 15.75 -34.41 5.84
CA PHE A 510 17.19 -34.45 6.01
C PHE A 510 17.65 -35.90 6.14
N THR A 511 18.56 -36.33 5.27
CA THR A 511 19.07 -37.71 5.20
C THR A 511 20.57 -37.77 5.53
N LYS A 512 21.10 -38.99 5.68
CA LYS A 512 22.55 -39.23 5.74
C LYS A 512 23.24 -38.69 4.48
N SER A 513 24.47 -38.21 4.61
CA SER A 513 25.28 -37.73 3.48
C SER A 513 25.44 -38.78 2.38
N ILE A 514 25.21 -38.36 1.13
CA ILE A 514 25.49 -39.13 -0.09
C ILE A 514 26.98 -38.99 -0.50
N LYS A 515 27.45 -39.76 -1.50
CA LYS A 515 28.84 -39.65 -1.97
C LYS A 515 29.03 -38.48 -2.96
N GLU A 516 28.03 -38.26 -3.81
CA GLU A 516 28.02 -37.18 -4.80
C GLU A 516 27.54 -35.84 -4.19
N ASN A 517 27.61 -34.76 -4.95
CA ASN A 517 27.09 -33.46 -4.50
C ASN A 517 25.58 -33.33 -4.74
N TYR A 518 25.08 -33.91 -5.83
CA TYR A 518 23.68 -33.86 -6.23
C TYR A 518 23.23 -35.21 -6.81
N ILE A 519 22.10 -35.74 -6.35
CA ILE A 519 21.41 -36.87 -7.00
C ILE A 519 20.00 -36.44 -7.39
N PHE A 520 19.61 -36.73 -8.63
CA PHE A 520 18.28 -36.43 -9.16
C PHE A 520 17.58 -37.72 -9.58
N THR A 521 16.40 -38.01 -9.02
CA THR A 521 15.55 -39.12 -9.46
C THR A 521 14.63 -38.64 -10.58
N VAL A 522 14.75 -39.24 -11.76
CA VAL A 522 13.99 -38.90 -12.96
C VAL A 522 13.09 -40.07 -13.34
N LEU A 523 11.79 -39.79 -13.47
CA LEU A 523 10.74 -40.70 -13.90
C LEU A 523 10.21 -40.21 -15.26
N PRO A 524 10.93 -40.45 -16.37
CA PRO A 524 10.49 -40.01 -17.69
C PRO A 524 9.24 -40.77 -18.15
N LYS A 525 8.40 -40.09 -18.95
CA LYS A 525 7.18 -40.67 -19.54
C LYS A 525 7.47 -41.21 -20.94
N LYS A 526 6.71 -42.22 -21.37
CA LYS A 526 6.79 -42.78 -22.74
C LYS A 526 6.58 -41.68 -23.78
N ASP A 527 7.44 -41.68 -24.80
CA ASP A 527 7.46 -40.79 -25.98
C ASP A 527 7.54 -39.27 -25.69
N ILE A 528 7.71 -38.86 -24.42
CA ILE A 528 7.92 -37.47 -24.01
C ILE A 528 9.43 -37.24 -23.74
N PRO A 529 10.10 -36.33 -24.47
CA PRO A 529 11.52 -36.03 -24.24
C PRO A 529 11.71 -35.20 -22.96
N VAL A 530 12.66 -35.62 -22.12
CA VAL A 530 13.04 -34.93 -20.87
C VAL A 530 14.43 -34.33 -21.04
N LEU A 531 14.55 -33.01 -20.89
CA LEU A 531 15.84 -32.32 -20.84
C LEU A 531 16.35 -32.26 -19.40
N LEU A 532 17.61 -32.67 -19.20
CA LEU A 532 18.32 -32.69 -17.93
C LEU A 532 19.62 -31.91 -18.08
N GLY A 533 19.64 -30.69 -17.51
CA GLY A 533 20.78 -29.78 -17.50
C GLY A 533 21.57 -29.88 -16.19
N THR A 534 22.90 -29.95 -16.27
CA THR A 534 23.80 -29.93 -15.10
C THR A 534 23.51 -28.78 -14.14
N PRO A 535 23.74 -28.93 -12.82
CA PRO A 535 23.60 -27.86 -11.85
C PRO A 535 24.33 -26.57 -12.27
N ALA A 536 23.70 -25.43 -11.99
CA ALA A 536 24.11 -24.10 -12.44
C ALA A 536 24.21 -23.89 -13.98
N TRP A 537 23.52 -24.70 -14.80
CA TRP A 537 23.32 -24.39 -16.22
C TRP A 537 22.71 -22.97 -16.41
N PRO A 538 23.21 -22.13 -17.34
CA PRO A 538 24.28 -22.39 -18.32
C PRO A 538 25.71 -22.06 -17.83
N LEU A 539 25.86 -21.39 -16.67
CA LEU A 539 27.15 -20.97 -16.10
C LEU A 539 28.10 -22.15 -15.82
N GLY A 540 27.53 -23.31 -15.51
CA GLY A 540 28.23 -24.59 -15.35
C GLY A 540 28.54 -24.96 -13.91
N MET A 541 28.83 -26.24 -13.71
CA MET A 541 29.05 -26.82 -12.39
C MET A 541 30.28 -26.23 -11.70
N LYS A 542 30.20 -26.13 -10.37
CA LYS A 542 31.32 -25.84 -9.48
C LYS A 542 32.49 -26.81 -9.67
N SER A 543 33.72 -26.36 -9.46
CA SER A 543 34.93 -27.17 -9.58
C SER A 543 34.85 -28.44 -8.72
N TYR A 544 35.27 -29.58 -9.28
CA TYR A 544 35.19 -30.92 -8.68
C TYR A 544 33.78 -31.41 -8.27
N ALA A 545 32.70 -30.69 -8.59
CA ALA A 545 31.36 -31.13 -8.25
C ALA A 545 30.89 -32.33 -9.10
N THR A 546 30.06 -33.16 -8.48
CA THR A 546 29.50 -34.39 -9.06
C THR A 546 27.97 -34.37 -9.05
N VAL A 547 27.34 -34.81 -10.15
CA VAL A 547 25.89 -34.98 -10.27
C VAL A 547 25.57 -36.37 -10.83
N SER A 548 24.62 -37.07 -10.21
CA SER A 548 24.15 -38.37 -10.66
C SER A 548 22.65 -38.31 -10.96
N TRP A 549 22.27 -38.53 -12.22
CA TRP A 549 20.87 -38.66 -12.63
C TRP A 549 20.48 -40.13 -12.58
N PHE A 550 19.63 -40.51 -11.63
CA PHE A 550 19.02 -41.84 -11.55
C PHE A 550 17.74 -41.85 -12.41
N VAL A 551 17.81 -42.50 -13.56
CA VAL A 551 16.72 -42.57 -14.54
C VAL A 551 16.03 -43.92 -14.40
N SER A 552 14.79 -43.91 -13.93
CA SER A 552 14.02 -45.12 -13.62
C SER A 552 12.78 -45.26 -14.50
N PHE A 553 12.63 -46.41 -15.15
CA PHE A 553 11.56 -46.72 -16.11
C PHE A 553 11.33 -48.25 -16.23
N PRO A 554 10.14 -48.71 -16.65
CA PRO A 554 9.83 -50.13 -16.72
C PRO A 554 10.53 -50.84 -17.90
N ALA A 555 10.88 -52.12 -17.69
CA ALA A 555 11.75 -52.90 -18.57
C ALA A 555 11.17 -53.27 -19.95
N GLN A 556 9.91 -52.91 -20.28
CA GLN A 556 9.38 -53.03 -21.65
C GLN A 556 9.77 -51.84 -22.56
N LEU A 557 10.43 -50.82 -22.01
CA LEU A 557 10.83 -49.61 -22.73
C LEU A 557 12.36 -49.52 -22.88
N GLU A 558 12.80 -48.83 -23.92
CA GLU A 558 14.20 -48.46 -24.15
C GLU A 558 14.36 -46.94 -24.00
N ALA A 559 15.34 -46.50 -23.21
CA ALA A 559 15.70 -45.10 -23.07
C ALA A 559 16.73 -44.72 -24.12
N HIS A 560 16.37 -43.81 -25.02
CA HIS A 560 17.31 -43.09 -25.86
C HIS A 560 17.89 -41.91 -25.08
N VAL A 561 19.19 -41.90 -24.87
CA VAL A 561 19.95 -40.82 -24.23
C VAL A 561 20.80 -40.13 -25.28
N SER A 562 20.54 -38.85 -25.53
CA SER A 562 21.34 -38.00 -26.40
C SER A 562 21.86 -36.77 -25.66
N PHE A 563 22.88 -36.11 -26.22
CA PHE A 563 23.56 -34.98 -25.57
C PHE A 563 23.43 -33.74 -26.45
N THR A 564 22.39 -32.94 -26.18
CA THR A 564 21.99 -31.81 -27.05
C THR A 564 22.90 -30.60 -26.92
N ASN A 565 23.55 -30.42 -25.77
CA ASN A 565 24.56 -29.37 -25.58
C ASN A 565 25.63 -29.85 -24.59
N VAL A 566 26.90 -29.66 -24.94
CA VAL A 566 28.07 -30.03 -24.14
C VAL A 566 29.11 -28.93 -24.30
N SER A 567 29.45 -28.27 -23.20
CA SER A 567 30.43 -27.19 -23.23
C SER A 567 31.86 -27.69 -23.45
N GLN A 568 32.65 -26.88 -24.14
CA GLN A 568 34.10 -27.09 -24.25
C GLN A 568 34.79 -26.55 -22.99
N LEU A 569 35.67 -27.35 -22.39
CA LEU A 569 36.48 -26.97 -21.24
C LEU A 569 37.90 -27.53 -21.32
N THR A 570 38.81 -26.90 -20.60
CA THR A 570 40.19 -27.36 -20.42
C THR A 570 40.47 -27.55 -18.94
N CYS A 571 40.82 -28.78 -18.52
CA CYS A 571 41.04 -29.14 -17.11
C CYS A 571 42.52 -29.01 -16.71
N LYS A 572 42.81 -28.60 -15.48
CA LYS A 572 44.21 -28.44 -14.99
C LYS A 572 44.90 -29.77 -14.65
N ASN A 573 44.20 -30.69 -13.96
CA ASN A 573 44.82 -31.88 -13.34
C ASN A 573 44.17 -33.22 -13.77
N ARG A 574 42.84 -33.33 -13.62
CA ARG A 574 42.07 -34.54 -13.94
C ARG A 574 41.04 -34.20 -15.02
N PRO A 575 40.73 -35.10 -15.98
CA PRO A 575 39.67 -34.86 -16.95
C PRO A 575 38.31 -34.77 -16.26
N ALA A 576 37.41 -33.96 -16.82
CA ALA A 576 35.97 -34.08 -16.52
C ALA A 576 35.43 -35.34 -17.20
N TYR A 577 34.40 -35.95 -16.62
CA TYR A 577 33.80 -37.17 -17.18
C TYR A 577 32.28 -37.16 -17.20
N ILE A 578 31.74 -37.88 -18.18
CA ILE A 578 30.35 -38.32 -18.24
C ILE A 578 30.38 -39.85 -18.25
N LYS A 579 29.63 -40.49 -17.36
CA LYS A 579 29.59 -41.95 -17.19
C LYS A 579 28.15 -42.44 -17.13
N LEU A 580 27.79 -43.41 -17.97
CA LEU A 580 26.51 -44.12 -17.89
C LEU A 580 26.77 -45.54 -17.38
N HIS A 581 26.16 -45.86 -16.24
CA HIS A 581 26.25 -47.16 -15.57
C HIS A 581 24.85 -47.74 -15.38
N ARG A 582 24.68 -49.01 -15.73
CA ARG A 582 23.39 -49.70 -15.74
C ARG A 582 23.14 -50.39 -14.39
N LEU A 583 21.87 -50.52 -13.99
CA LEU A 583 21.54 -50.99 -12.64
C LEU A 583 21.74 -52.51 -12.43
N GLN A 584 21.56 -53.33 -13.48
CA GLN A 584 21.66 -54.80 -13.38
C GLN A 584 22.90 -55.31 -14.14
N SER A 585 23.15 -54.80 -15.35
CA SER A 585 24.29 -55.20 -16.19
C SER A 585 25.61 -54.52 -15.80
N HIS A 586 26.47 -55.20 -15.05
CA HIS A 586 27.81 -54.71 -14.68
C HIS A 586 28.76 -54.49 -15.89
N ASP A 587 28.62 -55.27 -16.97
CA ASP A 587 29.66 -55.39 -18.01
C ASP A 587 29.68 -54.27 -19.09
N LYS A 588 28.73 -53.33 -19.08
CA LYS A 588 28.62 -52.28 -20.12
C LYS A 588 28.45 -50.88 -19.55
N MET A 589 29.56 -50.37 -19.04
CA MET A 589 29.75 -48.98 -18.64
C MET A 589 30.19 -48.12 -19.83
N TYR A 590 29.49 -47.02 -20.10
CA TYR A 590 29.94 -46.01 -21.06
C TYR A 590 30.63 -44.88 -20.30
N SER A 591 31.80 -44.43 -20.76
CA SER A 591 32.56 -43.36 -20.10
C SER A 591 33.24 -42.49 -21.14
N TRP A 592 32.93 -41.20 -21.14
CA TRP A 592 33.59 -40.19 -21.98
C TRP A 592 34.44 -39.27 -21.10
N GLN A 593 35.66 -38.98 -21.56
CA GLN A 593 36.63 -38.11 -20.90
C GLN A 593 37.18 -37.12 -21.92
N ASN A 594 37.02 -35.81 -21.70
CA ASN A 594 37.46 -34.74 -22.61
C ASN A 594 37.05 -34.93 -24.10
N GLN A 595 35.95 -35.65 -24.36
CA GLN A 595 35.41 -35.94 -25.70
C GLN A 595 33.90 -35.68 -25.68
N ASN A 596 33.35 -35.28 -26.84
CA ASN A 596 31.90 -35.18 -27.00
C ASN A 596 31.29 -36.58 -26.81
N PRO A 597 30.31 -36.75 -25.90
CA PRO A 597 29.62 -38.02 -25.72
C PRO A 597 28.81 -38.37 -26.98
N LYS A 598 28.57 -39.66 -27.17
CA LYS A 598 27.73 -40.19 -28.26
C LYS A 598 26.40 -40.64 -27.69
N ASP A 599 25.35 -40.58 -28.50
CA ASP A 599 24.03 -41.08 -28.14
C ASP A 599 24.06 -42.58 -27.81
N VAL A 600 23.31 -42.99 -26.79
CA VAL A 600 23.25 -44.37 -26.29
C VAL A 600 21.79 -44.79 -26.09
N VAL A 601 21.50 -46.06 -26.39
CA VAL A 601 20.22 -46.70 -26.07
C VAL A 601 20.42 -47.66 -24.90
N VAL A 602 19.54 -47.57 -23.89
CA VAL A 602 19.63 -48.36 -22.66
C VAL A 602 18.27 -49.04 -22.40
N SER A 603 18.28 -50.36 -22.24
CA SER A 603 17.09 -51.21 -22.06
C SER A 603 16.72 -51.47 -20.59
N GLU A 604 17.33 -50.74 -19.65
CA GLU A 604 17.17 -50.92 -18.21
C GLU A 604 17.41 -49.58 -17.49
N SER A 605 16.89 -49.43 -16.27
CA SER A 605 17.12 -48.23 -15.46
C SER A 605 18.62 -48.01 -15.19
N PHE A 606 19.07 -46.76 -15.16
CA PHE A 606 20.50 -46.42 -15.16
C PHE A 606 20.85 -45.16 -14.36
N TYR A 607 22.13 -45.05 -14.03
CA TYR A 607 22.77 -43.89 -13.46
C TYR A 607 23.60 -43.17 -14.53
N LEU A 608 23.32 -41.88 -14.75
CA LEU A 608 24.13 -40.99 -15.58
C LEU A 608 24.89 -40.01 -14.68
N ASN A 609 26.15 -40.32 -14.41
CA ASN A 609 27.00 -39.64 -13.45
C ASN A 609 27.99 -38.73 -14.19
N MET A 610 28.00 -37.45 -13.82
CA MET A 610 28.87 -36.44 -14.41
C MET A 610 29.74 -35.79 -13.33
N SER A 611 31.01 -35.53 -13.63
CA SER A 611 31.96 -34.91 -12.71
C SER A 611 32.72 -33.80 -13.41
N ASN A 612 32.68 -32.60 -12.83
CA ASN A 612 33.57 -31.52 -13.22
C ASN A 612 35.00 -31.78 -12.72
N CYS A 613 35.96 -31.12 -13.34
CA CYS A 613 37.35 -31.01 -12.93
C CYS A 613 37.61 -29.65 -12.25
N LEU A 614 38.87 -29.19 -12.26
CA LEU A 614 39.21 -27.78 -12.06
C LEU A 614 39.45 -27.15 -13.46
N PRO A 615 38.54 -26.30 -13.97
CA PRO A 615 38.72 -25.67 -15.27
C PRO A 615 39.81 -24.59 -15.25
N VAL A 616 40.56 -24.54 -16.34
CA VAL A 616 41.52 -23.46 -16.70
C VAL A 616 40.87 -22.51 -17.71
N LYS A 617 40.02 -23.05 -18.59
CA LYS A 617 39.24 -22.30 -19.59
C LYS A 617 37.90 -23.01 -19.80
N GLY A 618 36.84 -22.23 -20.01
CA GLY A 618 35.46 -22.72 -20.08
C GLY A 618 34.91 -23.16 -18.71
N ALA A 619 33.71 -23.73 -18.72
CA ALA A 619 33.06 -24.33 -17.56
C ALA A 619 32.47 -25.68 -17.97
N PHE A 620 32.22 -26.59 -17.02
CA PHE A 620 31.55 -27.86 -17.31
C PHE A 620 30.03 -27.71 -17.24
N SER A 621 29.36 -27.76 -18.38
CA SER A 621 27.91 -27.68 -18.47
C SER A 621 27.41 -28.62 -19.57
N VAL A 622 26.37 -29.40 -19.26
CA VAL A 622 25.81 -30.42 -20.16
C VAL A 622 24.29 -30.36 -20.09
N VAL A 623 23.63 -30.39 -21.25
CA VAL A 623 22.21 -30.75 -21.39
C VAL A 623 22.14 -32.10 -22.08
N SER A 624 21.53 -33.05 -21.39
CA SER A 624 21.19 -34.37 -21.92
C SER A 624 19.69 -34.47 -22.15
N GLN A 625 19.27 -35.19 -23.19
CA GLN A 625 17.89 -35.50 -23.49
C GLN A 625 17.66 -36.99 -23.30
N VAL A 626 16.66 -37.34 -22.48
CA VAL A 626 16.21 -38.72 -22.27
C VAL A 626 14.82 -38.88 -22.88
N THR A 627 14.64 -39.84 -23.78
CA THR A 627 13.34 -40.14 -24.41
C THR A 627 13.07 -41.64 -24.33
N LEU A 628 12.00 -42.04 -23.64
CA LEU A 628 11.59 -43.45 -23.59
C LEU A 628 10.81 -43.83 -24.84
N ARG A 629 11.14 -44.97 -25.45
CA ARG A 629 10.39 -45.58 -26.56
C ARG A 629 10.05 -47.03 -26.25
N THR A 630 9.10 -47.60 -26.98
CA THR A 630 8.81 -49.05 -26.90
C THR A 630 10.01 -49.82 -27.46
N GLY A 631 10.54 -50.78 -26.70
CA GLY A 631 11.69 -51.56 -27.14
C GLY A 631 11.36 -52.44 -28.35
N LYS A 632 12.34 -52.69 -29.23
CA LYS A 632 12.12 -53.56 -30.39
C LYS A 632 12.11 -55.02 -29.93
N SER A 633 10.93 -55.58 -29.73
CA SER A 633 10.73 -56.96 -29.28
C SER A 633 11.27 -57.98 -30.29
N VAL A 634 12.56 -58.33 -30.16
CA VAL A 634 13.25 -59.34 -30.98
C VAL A 634 12.49 -60.67 -30.96
N LEU A 635 11.89 -61.01 -29.81
CA LEU A 635 11.00 -62.16 -29.63
C LEU A 635 9.82 -62.19 -30.62
N LEU A 636 9.16 -61.05 -30.86
CA LEU A 636 8.05 -60.96 -31.82
C LEU A 636 8.55 -61.12 -33.27
N SER A 637 9.73 -60.57 -33.58
CA SER A 637 10.37 -60.75 -34.89
C SER A 637 10.76 -62.20 -35.15
N ILE A 638 11.29 -62.90 -34.13
CA ILE A 638 11.57 -64.34 -34.18
C ILE A 638 10.27 -65.13 -34.35
N ILE A 639 9.20 -64.81 -33.61
CA ILE A 639 7.90 -65.47 -33.73
C ILE A 639 7.32 -65.30 -35.14
N LEU A 640 7.29 -64.09 -35.70
CA LEU A 640 6.83 -63.87 -37.08
C LEU A 640 7.69 -64.63 -38.11
N SER A 641 9.01 -64.65 -37.92
CA SER A 641 9.93 -65.40 -38.79
C SER A 641 9.67 -66.92 -38.75
N VAL A 642 9.56 -67.50 -37.55
CA VAL A 642 9.26 -68.92 -37.35
C VAL A 642 7.87 -69.28 -37.89
N VAL A 643 6.84 -68.47 -37.62
CA VAL A 643 5.50 -68.66 -38.18
C VAL A 643 5.52 -68.58 -39.71
N GLY A 644 6.28 -67.64 -40.29
CA GLY A 644 6.49 -67.55 -41.74
C GLY A 644 7.13 -68.82 -42.33
N VAL A 645 8.19 -69.34 -41.71
CA VAL A 645 8.84 -70.59 -42.13
C VAL A 645 7.90 -71.80 -42.00
N VAL A 646 7.14 -71.90 -40.91
CA VAL A 646 6.16 -72.99 -40.69
C VAL A 646 5.02 -72.93 -41.70
N LEU A 647 4.47 -71.74 -41.99
CA LEU A 647 3.45 -71.57 -43.02
C LEU A 647 3.97 -71.92 -44.42
N LEU A 648 5.22 -71.56 -44.73
CA LEU A 648 5.85 -71.87 -46.02
C LEU A 648 6.12 -73.38 -46.17
N LEU A 649 6.55 -74.06 -45.11
CA LEU A 649 6.66 -75.53 -45.08
C LEU A 649 5.29 -76.21 -45.26
N MET A 650 4.25 -75.73 -44.57
CA MET A 650 2.88 -76.25 -44.73
C MET A 650 2.35 -76.02 -46.15
N ALA A 651 2.63 -74.87 -46.77
CA ALA A 651 2.28 -74.59 -48.16
C ALA A 651 2.99 -75.54 -49.14
N ILE A 652 4.27 -75.88 -48.91
CA ILE A 652 5.01 -76.88 -49.69
C ILE A 652 4.37 -78.27 -49.54
N ILE A 653 4.06 -78.70 -48.31
CA ILE A 653 3.41 -80.00 -48.03
C ILE A 653 2.05 -80.09 -48.74
N ILE A 654 1.24 -79.03 -48.67
CA ILE A 654 -0.06 -78.94 -49.35
C ILE A 654 0.13 -78.95 -50.87
N ALA A 655 1.12 -78.24 -51.42
CA ALA A 655 1.42 -78.24 -52.86
C ALA A 655 1.82 -79.64 -53.36
N VAL A 656 2.70 -80.35 -52.63
CA VAL A 656 3.10 -81.73 -52.94
C VAL A 656 1.89 -82.68 -52.87
N PHE A 657 1.04 -82.56 -51.85
CA PHE A 657 -0.18 -83.36 -51.72
C PHE A 657 -1.20 -83.08 -52.86
N CYS A 658 -1.33 -81.83 -53.28
CA CYS A 658 -2.17 -81.42 -54.42
C CYS A 658 -1.61 -81.93 -55.76
N ILE A 659 -0.28 -81.93 -55.95
CA ILE A 659 0.37 -82.51 -57.13
C ILE A 659 0.18 -84.04 -57.16
N MET A 660 0.32 -84.71 -56.02
CA MET A 660 0.03 -86.15 -55.85
C MET A 660 -1.43 -86.47 -56.18
N ARG A 661 -2.40 -85.67 -55.69
CA ARG A 661 -3.83 -85.83 -56.03
C ARG A 661 -4.12 -85.51 -57.51
N LYS A 662 -3.44 -84.54 -58.13
CA LYS A 662 -3.54 -84.30 -59.59
C LYS A 662 -3.01 -85.48 -60.40
N LYS A 663 -1.90 -86.13 -60.01
CA LYS A 663 -1.42 -87.36 -60.66
C LYS A 663 -2.41 -88.53 -60.52
N LYS A 664 -3.14 -88.66 -59.41
CA LYS A 664 -4.17 -89.69 -59.21
C LYS A 664 -5.52 -89.44 -59.91
N LYS A 665 -5.72 -88.30 -60.60
CA LYS A 665 -6.98 -87.97 -61.31
C LYS A 665 -6.94 -88.11 -62.84
N LYS A 666 -5.98 -88.87 -63.40
CA LYS A 666 -5.82 -89.08 -64.86
C LYS A 666 -6.48 -90.36 -65.43
N GLN A 667 -7.62 -90.79 -64.90
CA GLN A 667 -8.47 -91.83 -65.53
C GLN A 667 -9.96 -91.49 -65.43
N LYS A 668 -10.69 -91.80 -66.52
CA LYS A 668 -12.11 -91.54 -66.83
C LYS A 668 -12.49 -90.06 -67.04
N ALA A 669 -13.26 -89.82 -68.10
CA ALA A 669 -13.77 -88.52 -68.57
C ALA A 669 -15.00 -88.72 -69.48
N SER A 670 -15.89 -87.70 -69.53
CA SER A 670 -16.99 -87.36 -70.48
C SER A 670 -18.02 -86.52 -69.72
N GLU A 671 -18.80 -85.59 -70.26
CA GLU A 671 -18.84 -84.86 -71.55
C GLU A 671 -19.57 -83.49 -71.26
N VAL A 672 -19.24 -82.34 -71.87
CA VAL A 672 -19.79 -81.77 -73.13
C VAL A 672 -21.34 -81.61 -73.04
N SER A 673 -22.00 -80.45 -73.26
CA SER A 673 -21.71 -79.27 -74.11
C SER A 673 -22.45 -77.96 -73.68
N VAL A 674 -21.91 -76.78 -74.09
CA VAL A 674 -22.57 -75.63 -74.81
C VAL A 674 -23.87 -75.02 -74.21
N TYR A 675 -24.06 -73.68 -74.06
CA TYR A 675 -24.03 -72.60 -75.08
C TYR A 675 -23.64 -71.19 -74.52
N ASN A 676 -23.46 -70.21 -75.41
CA ASN A 676 -22.95 -68.82 -75.21
C ASN A 676 -24.03 -67.81 -75.71
N PRO A 677 -24.05 -66.50 -75.35
CA PRO A 677 -23.44 -65.51 -76.27
C PRO A 677 -22.89 -64.20 -75.65
N ASN A 678 -21.62 -63.92 -75.94
CA ASN A 678 -21.08 -62.66 -76.50
C ASN A 678 -21.34 -61.28 -75.84
N SER A 679 -20.30 -60.80 -75.13
CA SER A 679 -19.57 -59.53 -75.40
C SER A 679 -20.27 -58.28 -76.00
N HIS A 680 -20.22 -57.20 -75.20
CA HIS A 680 -20.22 -55.75 -75.49
C HIS A 680 -20.01 -55.23 -76.93
N PRO A 681 -20.57 -54.04 -77.28
CA PRO A 681 -19.71 -52.83 -77.26
C PRO A 681 -20.38 -51.45 -76.94
N PHE A 682 -19.54 -50.52 -76.44
CA PHE A 682 -19.44 -49.05 -76.62
C PHE A 682 -20.63 -48.04 -76.75
N LEU A 683 -20.36 -46.86 -76.17
CA LEU A 683 -20.99 -45.50 -76.22
C LEU A 683 -20.98 -44.82 -77.63
N PRO A 684 -21.49 -43.57 -77.87
CA PRO A 684 -22.27 -42.60 -77.01
C PRO A 684 -23.50 -41.89 -77.67
N GLY A 685 -24.29 -41.12 -76.86
CA GLY A 685 -25.18 -40.01 -77.27
C GLY A 685 -26.69 -40.32 -77.41
N LEU A 686 -27.65 -39.36 -77.46
CA LEU A 686 -27.68 -37.93 -77.08
C LEU A 686 -29.16 -37.40 -77.00
N HIS A 687 -29.50 -36.55 -75.99
CA HIS A 687 -30.74 -35.75 -75.82
C HIS A 687 -32.12 -36.46 -75.68
N GLY A 688 -33.15 -35.89 -75.02
CA GLY A 688 -33.30 -34.58 -74.33
C GLY A 688 -34.28 -34.69 -73.12
N ILE A 689 -34.24 -33.80 -72.10
CA ILE A 689 -34.88 -32.45 -72.01
C ILE A 689 -36.42 -32.54 -71.76
N PRO A 690 -37.04 -31.77 -70.82
CA PRO A 690 -36.56 -30.53 -70.18
C PRO A 690 -36.53 -30.47 -68.62
N GLN A 691 -35.59 -29.65 -68.11
CA GLN A 691 -35.68 -28.59 -67.06
C GLN A 691 -36.45 -28.85 -65.74
N GLU A 692 -35.99 -28.43 -64.55
CA GLU A 692 -34.77 -27.75 -64.01
C GLU A 692 -34.84 -27.85 -62.45
N THR A 693 -33.88 -27.49 -61.59
CA THR A 693 -32.58 -26.77 -61.67
C THR A 693 -31.61 -27.31 -60.56
N GLU A 694 -30.34 -26.87 -60.57
CA GLU A 694 -29.36 -26.70 -59.45
C GLU A 694 -29.21 -27.83 -58.38
N ASP A 695 -28.06 -28.54 -58.23
CA ASP A 695 -26.66 -28.12 -57.90
C ASP A 695 -26.46 -27.80 -56.39
N GLU A 696 -25.33 -28.05 -55.70
CA GLU A 696 -24.09 -28.82 -55.97
C GLU A 696 -23.40 -29.26 -54.65
N ASP A 697 -22.70 -30.40 -54.69
CA ASP A 697 -21.48 -30.86 -53.95
C ASP A 697 -21.08 -30.57 -52.46
N PHE A 698 -20.37 -31.59 -51.91
CA PHE A 698 -19.37 -31.63 -50.79
C PHE A 698 -19.52 -30.85 -49.46
N HIS A 699 -19.52 -31.57 -48.30
CA HIS A 699 -18.30 -31.80 -47.48
C HIS A 699 -18.50 -32.48 -46.08
N ILE A 700 -17.53 -33.35 -45.71
CA ILE A 700 -16.97 -33.59 -44.34
C ILE A 700 -17.70 -34.50 -43.30
N TYR A 701 -16.85 -35.20 -42.54
CA TYR A 701 -17.02 -36.09 -41.36
C TYR A 701 -18.02 -35.58 -40.28
N HIS A 702 -18.58 -36.43 -39.39
CA HIS A 702 -17.90 -37.44 -38.55
C HIS A 702 -18.81 -38.61 -38.07
N CYS A 703 -18.19 -39.57 -37.38
CA CYS A 703 -18.71 -40.91 -37.05
C CYS A 703 -19.90 -40.97 -36.07
N ILE A 704 -20.61 -42.10 -36.16
CA ILE A 704 -21.65 -42.60 -35.24
C ILE A 704 -21.02 -43.11 -33.92
N ASP A 705 -21.80 -43.09 -32.84
CA ASP A 705 -21.50 -43.68 -31.53
C ASP A 705 -22.39 -44.94 -31.31
N ASP A 706 -21.87 -45.98 -30.67
CA ASP A 706 -22.46 -47.33 -30.66
C ASP A 706 -22.77 -47.88 -29.24
N HIS A 707 -23.75 -48.77 -29.13
CA HIS A 707 -24.66 -48.84 -27.98
C HIS A 707 -24.82 -50.25 -27.32
N LEU A 708 -25.29 -50.27 -26.06
CA LEU A 708 -25.93 -51.42 -25.32
C LEU A 708 -25.00 -52.60 -24.87
N VAL A 709 -25.20 -53.45 -23.82
CA VAL A 709 -26.32 -53.86 -22.89
C VAL A 709 -27.22 -54.99 -23.44
N TYR A 710 -27.55 -56.15 -22.82
CA TYR A 710 -27.40 -56.81 -21.48
C TYR A 710 -26.69 -58.21 -21.64
N GLY A 711 -26.53 -59.15 -20.68
CA GLY A 711 -26.75 -59.26 -19.22
C GLY A 711 -26.90 -60.72 -18.71
N HIS A 712 -27.17 -60.90 -17.39
CA HIS A 712 -27.74 -62.06 -16.65
C HIS A 712 -27.44 -63.55 -16.98
N LEU A 713 -26.95 -64.33 -15.98
CA LEU A 713 -27.42 -65.68 -15.57
C LEU A 713 -26.78 -66.14 -14.22
N LEU A 714 -27.22 -67.26 -13.61
CA LEU A 714 -27.04 -67.60 -12.18
C LEU A 714 -26.64 -69.08 -11.88
N LYS A 715 -26.07 -69.31 -10.66
CA LYS A 715 -26.34 -70.38 -9.63
C LYS A 715 -25.17 -71.23 -9.07
N ASP A 716 -25.21 -71.40 -7.73
CA ASP A 716 -24.94 -72.59 -6.86
C ASP A 716 -23.54 -73.29 -6.87
N THR A 717 -22.94 -73.86 -5.79
CA THR A 717 -23.25 -73.99 -4.32
C THR A 717 -22.01 -74.50 -3.52
N VAL A 718 -22.13 -74.62 -2.16
CA VAL A 718 -21.37 -75.48 -1.19
C VAL A 718 -20.19 -74.86 -0.37
N GLU A 719 -20.47 -74.58 0.93
CA GLU A 719 -19.82 -74.99 2.22
C GLU A 719 -18.26 -75.16 2.36
N MET A 720 -17.59 -74.97 3.52
CA MET A 720 -17.98 -74.70 4.93
C MET A 720 -16.82 -74.08 5.79
N ASN A 721 -17.16 -73.57 6.99
CA ASN A 721 -16.30 -73.23 8.17
C ASN A 721 -15.28 -72.05 8.04
N GLU A 722 -15.40 -70.90 8.74
CA GLU A 722 -15.35 -70.58 10.20
C GLU A 722 -13.92 -70.37 10.75
N VAL A 723 -13.57 -69.38 11.59
CA VAL A 723 -14.32 -68.36 12.40
C VAL A 723 -13.62 -66.97 12.32
N GLY A 724 -14.36 -65.85 12.50
CA GLY A 724 -13.80 -64.67 13.20
C GLY A 724 -13.64 -63.33 12.45
N THR A 725 -14.66 -62.84 11.75
CA THR A 725 -14.63 -61.53 11.05
C THR A 725 -15.33 -60.39 11.80
N PRO A 726 -14.88 -59.14 11.59
CA PRO A 726 -15.74 -57.95 11.71
C PRO A 726 -15.80 -57.18 10.37
N ALA A 727 -17.01 -56.94 9.83
CA ALA A 727 -17.19 -56.14 8.61
C ALA A 727 -18.52 -55.36 8.55
N VAL A 728 -18.38 -54.05 8.31
CA VAL A 728 -19.26 -53.14 7.55
C VAL A 728 -20.80 -53.26 7.73
N GLY A 729 -21.35 -52.32 8.49
CA GLY A 729 -22.31 -51.31 7.99
C GLY A 729 -23.57 -51.76 7.22
N VAL A 730 -24.72 -51.74 7.90
CA VAL A 730 -26.05 -51.60 7.28
C VAL A 730 -26.76 -50.40 7.92
N TYR A 731 -27.38 -49.55 7.10
CA TYR A 731 -28.17 -48.41 7.55
C TYR A 731 -29.51 -48.90 8.15
N ARG A 732 -29.97 -48.30 9.25
CA ARG A 732 -31.26 -48.63 9.87
C ARG A 732 -31.84 -47.40 10.55
N ASP A 733 -33.08 -47.07 10.19
CA ASP A 733 -33.74 -45.85 10.66
C ASP A 733 -34.12 -45.91 12.15
N PHE A 734 -34.23 -44.74 12.77
CA PHE A 734 -34.65 -44.59 14.17
C PHE A 734 -36.03 -43.93 14.26
N THR A 735 -36.91 -44.51 15.07
CA THR A 735 -38.30 -44.08 15.24
C THR A 735 -38.45 -42.95 16.26
N GLY A 736 -39.12 -41.86 15.87
CA GLY A 736 -39.66 -40.84 16.77
C GLY A 736 -41.17 -40.63 16.52
N PRO A 737 -41.99 -40.29 17.53
CA PRO A 737 -43.44 -40.17 17.39
C PRO A 737 -43.85 -38.93 16.58
N THR A 738 -45.09 -38.92 16.07
CA THR A 738 -45.63 -37.88 15.18
C THR A 738 -47.09 -37.56 15.52
N GLU A 739 -47.38 -36.27 15.69
CA GLU A 739 -48.68 -35.61 15.44
C GLU A 739 -48.31 -34.33 14.64
N GLN A 740 -48.72 -34.15 13.38
CA GLN A 740 -50.06 -33.79 12.87
C GLN A 740 -50.54 -32.43 13.45
N GLN A 741 -50.95 -31.43 12.68
CA GLN A 741 -51.65 -31.42 11.37
C GLN A 741 -51.42 -30.09 10.58
N PRO A 742 -51.55 -30.03 9.23
CA PRO A 742 -51.34 -28.82 8.40
C PRO A 742 -52.66 -28.16 7.87
N LEU A 743 -52.53 -27.08 7.05
CA LEU A 743 -53.55 -26.24 6.32
C LEU A 743 -53.74 -24.81 6.92
N THR A 744 -53.83 -23.65 6.21
CA THR A 744 -53.61 -23.22 4.79
C THR A 744 -53.35 -21.68 4.76
N GLU A 745 -53.12 -21.10 3.56
CA GLU A 745 -53.35 -19.68 3.14
C GLU A 745 -52.31 -18.57 3.49
N GLU A 746 -51.68 -18.05 2.42
CA GLU A 746 -51.48 -16.60 2.19
C GLU A 746 -52.69 -16.07 1.37
N PRO A 747 -52.97 -14.74 1.26
CA PRO A 747 -52.13 -13.59 1.64
C PRO A 747 -52.84 -12.48 2.46
N GLU A 748 -52.10 -11.46 2.93
CA GLU A 748 -52.43 -10.04 2.67
C GLU A 748 -51.31 -9.05 3.09
N VAL A 749 -51.40 -7.79 2.63
CA VAL A 749 -50.39 -6.72 2.84
C VAL A 749 -50.75 -5.86 4.05
N GLY A 750 -49.95 -5.90 5.12
CA GLY A 750 -50.29 -5.29 6.42
C GLY A 750 -49.20 -4.40 7.07
N VAL A 751 -49.28 -3.09 6.80
CA VAL A 751 -48.89 -1.91 7.62
C VAL A 751 -47.84 -2.06 8.76
N TYR A 752 -46.79 -1.25 8.66
CA TYR A 752 -45.78 -0.97 9.70
C TYR A 752 -46.38 -0.43 11.03
N ARG A 753 -46.09 -1.07 12.17
CA ARG A 753 -46.11 -0.42 13.51
C ARG A 753 -44.99 -0.96 14.42
N PRO A 754 -44.44 -0.14 15.34
CA PRO A 754 -43.19 -0.46 16.05
C PRO A 754 -43.42 -1.30 17.31
N PHE A 755 -42.55 -2.27 17.57
CA PHE A 755 -42.49 -2.96 18.85
C PHE A 755 -41.82 -2.08 19.90
N THR A 756 -42.49 -1.88 21.04
CA THR A 756 -41.93 -1.17 22.19
C THR A 756 -41.42 -2.20 23.21
N GLY A 757 -40.12 -2.20 23.50
CA GLY A 757 -39.49 -3.08 24.50
C GLY A 757 -38.67 -2.27 25.49
N PRO A 758 -38.55 -2.70 26.76
CA PRO A 758 -37.97 -1.89 27.83
C PRO A 758 -36.45 -1.71 27.66
N GLN A 759 -36.00 -0.46 27.67
CA GLN A 759 -34.57 -0.14 27.74
C GLN A 759 -34.11 -0.10 29.20
N ILE A 760 -33.34 -1.10 29.61
CA ILE A 760 -32.38 -0.98 30.71
C ILE A 760 -31.05 -1.53 30.20
N ALA A 761 -30.12 -0.63 29.89
CA ALA A 761 -28.72 -0.94 29.63
C ALA A 761 -27.89 -0.53 30.87
N PRO A 762 -26.77 -1.22 31.17
CA PRO A 762 -25.89 -0.79 32.25
C PRO A 762 -25.25 0.57 31.93
N ASP A 763 -25.08 1.41 32.95
CA ASP A 763 -24.56 2.77 32.79
C ASP A 763 -23.16 2.80 32.18
N VAL A 764 -23.06 3.41 31.00
CA VAL A 764 -21.80 3.86 30.40
C VAL A 764 -21.67 5.36 30.69
N PRO A 765 -20.56 5.86 31.26
CA PRO A 765 -20.44 7.26 31.63
C PRO A 765 -20.51 8.19 30.41
N VAL A 766 -21.65 8.87 30.24
CA VAL A 766 -21.94 9.71 29.08
C VAL A 766 -21.29 11.08 29.19
N THR A 767 -20.03 11.19 28.74
CA THR A 767 -19.40 12.49 28.42
C THR A 767 -19.56 12.83 26.93
N LEU A 768 -20.79 12.75 26.41
CA LEU A 768 -21.11 13.20 25.06
C LEU A 768 -21.17 14.73 25.03
N ALA A 769 -20.11 15.36 24.55
CA ALA A 769 -20.05 16.79 24.31
C ALA A 769 -21.16 17.22 23.30
N ARG A 770 -21.93 18.25 23.66
CA ARG A 770 -22.94 18.82 22.77
C ARG A 770 -22.28 19.50 21.56
N PRO A 771 -22.80 19.34 20.33
CA PRO A 771 -22.34 20.12 19.18
C PRO A 771 -22.64 21.62 19.40
N GLY A 772 -21.60 22.43 19.59
CA GLY A 772 -21.71 23.90 19.61
C GLY A 772 -20.93 24.64 20.69
N GLU A 773 -20.47 23.98 21.76
CA GLU A 773 -19.72 24.65 22.83
C GLU A 773 -18.20 24.62 22.60
N ASN A 774 -17.62 25.80 22.42
CA ASN A 774 -16.20 25.96 22.14
C ASN A 774 -15.40 26.04 23.47
N LEU A 775 -14.96 24.90 23.99
CA LEU A 775 -14.18 24.77 25.23
C LEU A 775 -12.86 25.56 25.25
N ALA A 776 -12.42 26.12 24.11
CA ALA A 776 -11.21 26.91 24.01
C ALA A 776 -11.23 28.26 24.77
N CYS A 777 -12.40 28.75 25.20
CA CYS A 777 -12.55 30.02 25.95
C CYS A 777 -13.22 29.86 27.33
N LYS A 778 -13.30 28.65 27.89
CA LYS A 778 -13.80 28.35 29.26
C LYS A 778 -12.98 27.24 29.91
N ASP A 779 -12.85 27.27 31.23
CA ASP A 779 -11.76 26.60 31.96
C ASP A 779 -11.68 25.06 31.87
N LYS A 780 -10.45 24.57 31.83
CA LYS A 780 -10.08 23.25 32.36
C LYS A 780 -9.93 23.36 33.88
N GLN A 781 -10.97 23.03 34.64
CA GLN A 781 -10.87 22.99 36.11
C GLN A 781 -11.57 21.78 36.75
N LYS A 782 -11.28 20.56 36.26
CA LYS A 782 -11.43 19.33 37.07
C LYS A 782 -10.66 18.11 36.50
N THR A 783 -9.42 17.92 36.99
CA THR A 783 -8.70 16.63 37.02
C THR A 783 -7.54 16.79 38.01
N ASP A 784 -7.81 16.52 39.30
CA ASP A 784 -6.81 16.25 40.36
C ASP A 784 -7.59 15.69 41.56
N GLU A 785 -8.07 14.46 41.41
CA GLU A 785 -8.73 13.68 42.48
C GLU A 785 -8.56 12.18 42.12
N GLU A 786 -7.35 11.65 42.36
CA GLU A 786 -6.97 10.30 41.96
C GLU A 786 -7.54 9.26 42.95
N ILE A 787 -8.33 8.31 42.43
CA ILE A 787 -8.97 7.26 43.23
C ILE A 787 -7.92 6.20 43.62
N SER A 788 -7.30 6.39 44.78
CA SER A 788 -6.48 5.40 45.45
C SER A 788 -7.35 4.50 46.35
N ALA A 789 -7.99 3.51 45.73
CA ALA A 789 -8.76 2.47 46.42
C ALA A 789 -7.98 1.13 46.42
N VAL A 790 -7.29 0.84 47.52
CA VAL A 790 -6.71 -0.49 47.80
C VAL A 790 -7.20 -0.93 49.17
N ASP A 791 -7.99 -2.00 49.20
CA ASP A 791 -8.35 -2.72 50.42
C ASP A 791 -7.79 -4.14 50.35
N SER A 792 -6.92 -4.47 51.31
CA SER A 792 -6.53 -5.84 51.66
C SER A 792 -5.86 -5.80 53.04
N GLY A 793 -6.51 -6.36 54.05
CA GLY A 793 -6.03 -6.37 55.43
C GLY A 793 -5.21 -7.60 55.85
N HIS A 794 -4.57 -7.47 57.02
CA HIS A 794 -3.68 -8.45 57.68
C HIS A 794 -2.32 -8.71 56.98
N ASP A 795 -1.22 -9.00 57.70
CA ASP A 795 -1.11 -9.46 59.10
C ASP A 795 0.06 -8.81 59.92
N GLN A 796 0.31 -9.32 61.13
CA GLN A 796 1.07 -8.71 62.23
C GLN A 796 2.63 -8.65 62.15
N LYS A 797 3.18 -7.73 62.99
CA LYS A 797 4.30 -7.90 63.98
C LYS A 797 5.74 -7.37 63.74
N THR A 798 6.28 -6.79 64.83
CA THR A 798 7.72 -6.64 65.24
C THR A 798 8.67 -5.58 64.63
N VAL A 799 8.52 -4.33 65.09
CA VAL A 799 9.49 -3.54 65.93
C VAL A 799 10.77 -4.30 66.42
N PRO A 800 11.98 -3.68 66.55
CA PRO A 800 12.47 -2.41 65.97
C PRO A 800 14.02 -2.26 65.70
N ASN A 801 14.44 -1.04 65.28
CA ASN A 801 15.67 -0.28 65.68
C ASN A 801 17.09 -0.82 65.38
N ILE A 802 17.97 0.02 64.78
CA ILE A 802 19.19 0.62 65.40
C ILE A 802 19.99 1.48 64.40
N GLN A 803 20.69 2.47 64.97
CA GLN A 803 21.46 3.58 64.38
C GLN A 803 22.55 3.21 63.35
N GLY A 804 22.84 4.16 62.44
CA GLY A 804 24.07 4.26 61.65
C GLY A 804 24.31 5.70 61.19
N ALA A 805 25.50 6.27 61.44
CA ALA A 805 25.81 7.69 61.24
C ALA A 805 26.56 7.98 59.91
N PRO A 806 26.53 9.21 59.37
CA PRO A 806 27.07 9.54 58.04
C PRO A 806 28.55 9.94 58.05
N LYS A 807 29.22 9.92 56.87
CA LYS A 807 30.40 10.78 56.61
C LYS A 807 30.81 10.94 55.13
N THR A 808 31.11 12.20 54.77
CA THR A 808 32.13 12.73 53.82
C THR A 808 32.44 12.02 52.49
N GLU A 809 32.18 12.75 51.41
CA GLU A 809 33.15 13.29 50.43
C GLU A 809 34.56 12.64 50.29
N ALA A 810 34.95 12.42 49.03
CA ALA A 810 36.32 12.51 48.51
C ALA A 810 36.27 12.90 47.02
N GLU A 811 37.29 13.61 46.53
CA GLU A 811 37.49 14.00 45.11
C GLU A 811 38.46 13.04 44.39
N GLU A 812 38.59 13.19 43.05
CA GLU A 812 39.56 12.55 42.13
C GLU A 812 39.51 10.98 42.07
N ASP A 813 39.29 10.31 40.94
CA ASP A 813 39.66 10.55 39.52
C ASP A 813 38.48 10.23 38.55
#